data_AF-A0A947DCX3-F1
#
_entry.id   AF-A0A947DCX3-F1
#
_cell.length_a   1.000
_cell.length_b   1.000
_cell.length_c   1.000
_cell.angle_alpha   90.00
_cell.angle_beta   90.00
_cell.angle_gamma   90.00
#
_symmetry.space_group_name_H-M   'P 1'
#
loop_
_entity.id
_entity.type
_entity.pdbx_description
1 polymer ?
#
loop_
_entity_poly.entity_id
_entity_poly.type
_entity_poly.pdbx_seq_one_letter_code
_entity_poly.pdbx_strand_id
1 'polypeptide(L)'
;MNAQESEAIEATTTISPRVGVDFNTPRNGDDERSFGRVTGFIPLWQTPGNGLTFLDTAVRLNSTGELGGTVTVGQRFLQGDVVLGGHLSYDIRDTGNNTFNQLGLGVEAFGDLWDIHLNGYLPVGDTQDSAGSSGSSTSQITDTQFQGNQLVFITTGGGSEFLESAWGGVDLDAGMQLADWDDWGQLWGYGGVYYHGDAIGGRLRVDHRVQDWMRLGLGVQSDDNFGTRGFFSIGFSWGGGSNDSSDKESLWLRASESVTRNSSIVVKESEVVTAAGGIEVAINPATGQAYTFQHVIPDSTSTTGDGTIENPAANVNLVTVQAGDIIYVREGDSRTNPLAPFTVPAGVVAISDANLETIATQSGDVTLPGSGTGILPLVDATGSNAGITLTGGNNRLSGFEITGANDVNIFVNSSDNALIENNFSRDDLDDGIDVFASNGVTLRNNTISNSGDDAIDLESSDNAVIQNNTITNVVEAGIQLFTSASATIEGNSIAGADFGIFASESNNAQIQGNTISNIAFSGIEIAESNAATVTGNTISNSDEFGIFIDTSDSTLVQMNQITDSTLSGIELTTATNTSLIRNTINNSGSGAIVAFGSDTIVLQNNQVTDTATDITADSIAGAIFLQEVVGTVNVTDNMITGTTGTNQFDGQGIAIGNSTGDIALTIDNNDINNNQGDGIGIALIDIFTPGPGDGTADIAITNNRISNDGATGPLRGDGIRIAVEEDGVINSLLIEGNTLTGNFNGGIDISAGLAQLTTILMPDPNLSSSNAQVLNAVIRNNQVTDSAGGQGILLRSFGDNSNVVVSVEDNVLTNNAMGGLEATSADTSGAPETRLCLALNNNTSDGNYTLTETLPLLFFTSSNFTVVNRDGVAGANTGTVIFDPAIGSFDTVANIAACP
;
A
#
# COMPACT_ATOMS: atom_id res chain seq x y z
N MET A 1 -4.84 -41.39 99.44
CA MET A 1 -5.86 -40.94 100.44
C MET A 1 -7.02 -41.94 100.60
N ASN A 2 -7.86 -41.84 101.64
CA ASN A 2 -9.17 -42.53 101.69
C ASN A 2 -10.18 -41.75 100.83
N ALA A 3 -11.10 -42.42 100.10
CA ALA A 3 -11.99 -41.81 99.10
C ALA A 3 -12.77 -40.56 99.58
N GLN A 4 -13.12 -40.47 100.86
CA GLN A 4 -13.82 -39.31 101.45
C GLN A 4 -12.94 -38.04 101.61
N GLU A 5 -11.62 -38.16 101.72
CA GLU A 5 -10.71 -37.00 101.77
C GLU A 5 -10.42 -36.47 100.36
N SER A 6 -10.38 -37.36 99.35
CA SER A 6 -10.21 -37.01 97.94
C SER A 6 -11.38 -36.16 97.40
N GLU A 7 -12.62 -36.58 97.67
CA GLU A 7 -13.83 -35.84 97.24
C GLU A 7 -13.93 -34.45 97.89
N ALA A 8 -13.43 -34.28 99.12
CA ALA A 8 -13.47 -33.00 99.84
C ALA A 8 -12.44 -31.98 99.30
N ILE A 9 -11.26 -32.46 98.90
CA ILE A 9 -10.20 -31.64 98.28
C ILE A 9 -10.62 -31.22 96.87
N GLU A 10 -11.18 -32.15 96.09
CA GLU A 10 -11.71 -31.84 94.76
C GLU A 10 -12.71 -30.70 94.78
N ALA A 11 -13.71 -30.75 95.67
CA ALA A 11 -14.79 -29.76 95.77
C ALA A 11 -14.34 -28.30 96.02
N THR A 12 -13.10 -28.06 96.42
CA THR A 12 -12.55 -26.71 96.67
C THR A 12 -11.40 -26.32 95.74
N THR A 13 -10.93 -27.24 94.89
CA THR A 13 -9.76 -27.04 94.06
C THR A 13 -10.04 -26.09 92.89
N THR A 14 -9.31 -24.97 92.84
CA THR A 14 -9.29 -24.02 91.72
C THR A 14 -8.02 -24.14 90.88
N ILE A 15 -8.17 -24.03 89.57
CA ILE A 15 -7.06 -24.07 88.61
C ILE A 15 -6.51 -22.66 88.40
N SER A 16 -5.18 -22.55 88.42
CA SER A 16 -4.44 -21.31 88.17
C SER A 16 -3.96 -21.22 86.72
N PRO A 17 -3.72 -20.01 86.19
CA PRO A 17 -3.07 -19.85 84.89
C PRO A 17 -1.71 -20.55 84.83
N ARG A 18 -1.34 -21.03 83.64
CA ARG A 18 -0.04 -21.66 83.34
C ARG A 18 0.56 -21.06 82.09
N VAL A 19 1.87 -20.87 82.09
CA VAL A 19 2.68 -20.55 80.91
C VAL A 19 3.66 -21.69 80.68
N GLY A 20 3.96 -22.00 79.42
CA GLY A 20 4.93 -23.02 79.07
C GLY A 20 5.79 -22.64 77.88
N VAL A 21 6.91 -23.34 77.73
CA VAL A 21 7.79 -23.27 76.57
C VAL A 21 8.16 -24.68 76.16
N ASP A 22 7.96 -25.01 74.90
CA ASP A 22 8.18 -26.33 74.34
C ASP A 22 9.11 -26.27 73.12
N PHE A 23 9.90 -27.31 72.92
CA PHE A 23 10.65 -27.56 71.70
C PHE A 23 10.21 -28.91 71.12
N ASN A 24 9.96 -28.95 69.83
CA ASN A 24 9.56 -30.17 69.11
C ASN A 24 10.37 -30.33 67.83
N THR A 25 10.81 -31.55 67.56
CA THR A 25 11.28 -31.93 66.22
C THR A 25 10.07 -32.18 65.30
N PRO A 26 10.24 -32.11 63.97
CA PRO A 26 9.19 -32.38 62.98
C PRO A 26 8.44 -33.69 63.22
N ARG A 27 7.15 -33.70 62.92
CA ARG A 27 6.30 -34.89 62.78
C ARG A 27 5.91 -35.08 61.30
N ASN A 28 5.13 -36.11 61.00
CA ASN A 28 4.56 -36.28 59.66
C ASN A 28 3.49 -35.21 59.42
N GLY A 29 3.52 -34.58 58.24
CA GLY A 29 2.59 -33.50 57.88
C GLY A 29 2.83 -32.15 58.58
N ASP A 30 3.58 -32.11 59.67
CA ASP A 30 3.93 -30.87 60.37
C ASP A 30 4.95 -30.02 59.58
N ASP A 31 5.50 -28.97 60.21
CA ASP A 31 6.68 -28.28 59.70
C ASP A 31 7.83 -29.29 59.54
N GLU A 32 8.45 -29.36 58.35
CA GLU A 32 9.65 -30.18 58.13
C GLU A 32 10.83 -29.73 58.99
N ARG A 33 10.69 -28.59 59.68
CA ARG A 33 11.70 -27.95 60.51
C ARG A 33 11.33 -28.03 61.98
N SER A 34 12.35 -28.09 62.84
CA SER A 34 12.14 -28.10 64.30
C SER A 34 11.62 -26.74 64.75
N PHE A 35 10.77 -26.72 65.78
CA PHE A 35 10.14 -25.49 66.24
C PHE A 35 10.08 -25.35 67.76
N GLY A 36 10.21 -24.09 68.20
CA GLY A 36 9.91 -23.67 69.56
C GLY A 36 8.47 -23.16 69.66
N ARG A 37 7.84 -23.38 70.81
CA ARG A 37 6.46 -22.96 71.09
C ARG A 37 6.41 -22.30 72.46
N VAL A 38 5.70 -21.19 72.58
CA VAL A 38 5.33 -20.57 73.86
C VAL A 38 3.83 -20.81 74.05
N THR A 39 3.44 -21.36 75.19
CA THR A 39 2.06 -21.74 75.52
C THR A 39 1.50 -20.96 76.69
N GLY A 40 0.18 -20.72 76.68
CA GLY A 40 -0.53 -20.07 77.76
C GLY A 40 -1.90 -20.71 77.98
N PHE A 41 -2.14 -21.26 79.17
CA PHE A 41 -3.41 -21.81 79.61
C PHE A 41 -4.03 -20.88 80.67
N ILE A 42 -5.22 -20.37 80.39
CA ILE A 42 -5.88 -19.35 81.20
C ILE A 42 -7.30 -19.83 81.55
N PRO A 43 -7.57 -20.15 82.82
CA PRO A 43 -8.93 -20.32 83.32
C PRO A 43 -9.75 -19.05 83.12
N LEU A 44 -10.84 -19.12 82.35
CA LEU A 44 -11.74 -17.98 82.10
C LEU A 44 -12.87 -17.97 83.14
N TRP A 45 -13.53 -19.11 83.33
CA TRP A 45 -14.59 -19.31 84.31
C TRP A 45 -14.46 -20.70 84.91
N GLN A 46 -14.55 -20.81 86.24
CA GLN A 46 -14.45 -22.11 86.91
C GLN A 46 -15.46 -22.24 88.05
N THR A 47 -16.03 -23.43 88.17
CA THR A 47 -16.69 -23.90 89.39
C THR A 47 -15.68 -24.84 90.06
N PRO A 48 -15.14 -24.49 91.25
CA PRO A 48 -14.13 -25.30 91.94
C PRO A 48 -14.55 -26.77 91.99
N GLY A 49 -13.63 -27.67 91.63
CA GLY A 49 -13.88 -29.12 91.63
C GLY A 49 -14.86 -29.69 90.61
N ASN A 50 -15.40 -28.89 89.68
CA ASN A 50 -16.51 -29.37 88.83
C ASN A 50 -16.45 -28.90 87.38
N GLY A 51 -16.24 -27.61 87.11
CA GLY A 51 -16.33 -27.08 85.74
C GLY A 51 -15.27 -26.04 85.43
N LEU A 52 -14.72 -26.06 84.22
CA LEU A 52 -13.70 -25.12 83.75
C LEU A 52 -13.93 -24.73 82.30
N THR A 53 -14.17 -23.44 82.05
CA THR A 53 -13.97 -22.81 80.75
C THR A 53 -12.57 -22.21 80.72
N PHE A 54 -11.79 -22.49 79.67
CA PHE A 54 -10.41 -22.03 79.55
C PHE A 54 -10.07 -21.56 78.15
N LEU A 55 -9.03 -20.74 78.09
CA LEU A 55 -8.33 -20.34 76.88
C LEU A 55 -6.95 -21.00 76.88
N ASP A 56 -6.62 -21.77 75.85
CA ASP A 56 -5.30 -22.37 75.63
C ASP A 56 -4.71 -21.77 74.34
N THR A 57 -3.56 -21.12 74.46
CA THR A 57 -2.92 -20.36 73.38
C THR A 57 -1.51 -20.87 73.12
N ALA A 58 -1.08 -20.77 71.87
CA ALA A 58 0.25 -21.11 71.46
C ALA A 58 0.76 -20.15 70.38
N VAL A 59 2.01 -19.73 70.51
CA VAL A 59 2.77 -19.12 69.42
C VAL A 59 3.96 -20.00 69.13
N ARG A 60 4.19 -20.30 67.85
CA ARG A 60 5.24 -21.16 67.35
C ARG A 60 6.17 -20.37 66.44
N LEU A 61 7.46 -20.64 66.57
CA LEU A 61 8.50 -20.14 65.68
C LEU A 61 9.40 -21.31 65.30
N ASN A 62 9.57 -21.55 64.01
CA ASN A 62 10.47 -22.60 63.54
C ASN A 62 11.93 -22.10 63.44
N SER A 63 12.86 -22.97 63.01
CA SER A 63 14.30 -22.66 62.93
C SER A 63 14.70 -21.62 61.88
N THR A 64 13.79 -21.22 60.98
CA THR A 64 14.03 -20.36 59.81
C THR A 64 13.30 -19.03 59.89
N GLY A 65 12.39 -18.88 60.87
CA GLY A 65 11.73 -17.62 61.20
C GLY A 65 10.25 -17.57 60.87
N GLU A 66 9.68 -18.61 60.26
CA GLU A 66 8.25 -18.67 59.96
C GLU A 66 7.42 -18.89 61.23
N LEU A 67 6.29 -18.19 61.29
CA LEU A 67 5.42 -18.14 62.47
C LEU A 67 4.22 -19.09 62.32
N GLY A 68 3.83 -19.67 63.45
CA GLY A 68 2.55 -20.36 63.58
C GLY A 68 1.87 -19.98 64.88
N GLY A 69 0.56 -20.20 64.98
CA GLY A 69 -0.17 -19.88 66.18
C GLY A 69 -1.44 -20.69 66.31
N THR A 70 -1.86 -20.90 67.55
CA THR A 70 -3.12 -21.56 67.89
C THR A 70 -3.82 -20.78 68.99
N VAL A 71 -5.12 -20.58 68.84
CA VAL A 71 -6.00 -20.11 69.92
C VAL A 71 -7.11 -21.13 70.10
N THR A 72 -7.24 -21.67 71.30
CA THR A 72 -8.21 -22.71 71.64
C THR A 72 -9.09 -22.24 72.80
N VAL A 73 -10.40 -22.35 72.64
CA VAL A 73 -11.37 -22.18 73.74
C VAL A 73 -11.93 -23.56 74.07
N GLY A 74 -11.81 -23.95 75.34
CA GLY A 74 -12.23 -25.26 75.81
C GLY A 74 -13.13 -25.19 77.03
N GLN A 75 -13.91 -26.25 77.21
CA GLN A 75 -14.77 -26.47 78.36
C GLN A 75 -14.55 -27.88 78.88
N ARG A 76 -14.30 -28.02 80.19
CA ARG A 76 -14.15 -29.30 80.90
C ARG A 76 -15.12 -29.38 82.07
N PHE A 77 -15.58 -30.58 82.39
CA PHE A 77 -16.39 -30.88 83.56
C PHE A 77 -16.00 -32.22 84.20
N LEU A 78 -16.03 -32.29 85.53
CA LEU A 78 -15.85 -33.53 86.29
C LEU A 78 -17.21 -34.24 86.42
N GLN A 79 -17.27 -35.51 86.02
CA GLN A 79 -18.46 -36.34 86.11
C GLN A 79 -18.09 -37.71 86.71
N GLY A 80 -18.23 -37.85 88.03
CA GLY A 80 -17.66 -39.00 88.75
C GLY A 80 -16.13 -38.96 88.64
N ASP A 81 -15.51 -40.12 88.38
CA ASP A 81 -14.05 -40.24 88.28
C ASP A 81 -13.52 -39.97 86.85
N VAL A 82 -14.19 -39.11 86.09
CA VAL A 82 -13.85 -38.77 84.70
C VAL A 82 -14.03 -37.28 84.44
N VAL A 83 -13.03 -36.66 83.82
CA VAL A 83 -13.16 -35.33 83.23
C VAL A 83 -13.56 -35.48 81.76
N LEU A 84 -14.64 -34.83 81.37
CA LEU A 84 -15.09 -34.71 79.99
C LEU A 84 -14.83 -33.29 79.49
N GLY A 85 -14.24 -33.19 78.30
CA GLY A 85 -13.89 -31.91 77.70
C GLY A 85 -14.26 -31.81 76.23
N GLY A 86 -14.50 -30.58 75.78
CA GLY A 86 -14.64 -30.23 74.37
C GLY A 86 -13.97 -28.89 74.08
N HIS A 87 -13.40 -28.74 72.90
CA HIS A 87 -12.67 -27.53 72.53
C HIS A 87 -12.81 -27.17 71.05
N LEU A 88 -12.76 -25.86 70.78
CA LEU A 88 -12.70 -25.27 69.45
C LEU A 88 -11.40 -24.46 69.33
N SER A 89 -10.71 -24.60 68.21
CA SER A 89 -9.40 -23.99 67.97
C SER A 89 -9.33 -23.36 66.59
N TYR A 90 -8.52 -22.32 66.49
CA TYR A 90 -8.12 -21.68 65.24
C TYR A 90 -6.60 -21.70 65.15
N ASP A 91 -6.08 -22.23 64.04
CA ASP A 91 -4.66 -22.32 63.76
C ASP A 91 -4.26 -21.50 62.54
N ILE A 92 -3.05 -20.97 62.59
CA ILE A 92 -2.37 -20.33 61.48
C ILE A 92 -0.97 -20.93 61.32
N ARG A 93 -0.56 -21.18 60.08
CA ARG A 93 0.77 -21.67 59.72
C ARG A 93 1.29 -20.92 58.51
N ASP A 94 2.43 -20.27 58.66
CA ASP A 94 3.27 -19.81 57.55
C ASP A 94 4.24 -20.93 57.14
N THR A 95 4.32 -21.25 55.84
CA THR A 95 5.26 -22.23 55.26
C THR A 95 6.55 -21.60 54.75
N GLY A 96 6.58 -20.26 54.64
CA GLY A 96 7.64 -19.47 54.02
C GLY A 96 7.28 -19.01 52.61
N ASN A 97 6.39 -19.76 51.93
CA ASN A 97 5.82 -19.38 50.63
C ASN A 97 4.38 -18.87 50.80
N ASN A 98 3.57 -19.58 51.59
CA ASN A 98 2.14 -19.33 51.75
C ASN A 98 1.72 -19.39 53.23
N THR A 99 0.57 -18.79 53.55
CA THR A 99 -0.01 -18.83 54.90
C THR A 99 -1.35 -19.55 54.89
N PHE A 100 -1.47 -20.60 55.68
CA PHE A 100 -2.68 -21.42 55.78
C PHE A 100 -3.38 -21.24 57.12
N ASN A 101 -4.69 -21.45 57.12
CA ASN A 101 -5.57 -21.32 58.29
C ASN A 101 -6.41 -22.58 58.47
N GLN A 102 -6.70 -22.96 59.72
CA GLN A 102 -7.45 -24.17 60.05
C GLN A 102 -8.34 -23.98 61.27
N LEU A 103 -9.54 -24.56 61.23
CA LEU A 103 -10.41 -24.73 62.38
C LEU A 103 -10.26 -26.14 62.94
N GLY A 104 -10.03 -26.27 64.24
CA GLY A 104 -9.96 -27.55 64.92
C GLY A 104 -11.08 -27.73 65.94
N LEU A 105 -11.74 -28.87 65.94
CA LEU A 105 -12.76 -29.24 66.92
C LEU A 105 -12.35 -30.56 67.57
N GLY A 106 -12.36 -30.63 68.89
CA GLY A 106 -12.01 -31.87 69.58
C GLY A 106 -12.81 -32.12 70.84
N VAL A 107 -12.87 -33.39 71.20
CA VAL A 107 -13.47 -33.90 72.42
C VAL A 107 -12.46 -34.79 73.14
N GLU A 108 -12.46 -34.72 74.46
CA GLU A 108 -11.51 -35.42 75.32
C GLU A 108 -12.22 -36.02 76.53
N ALA A 109 -11.73 -37.17 76.99
CA ALA A 109 -12.17 -37.81 78.22
C ALA A 109 -10.95 -38.40 78.91
N PHE A 110 -10.78 -38.13 80.21
CA PHE A 110 -9.66 -38.68 80.97
C PHE A 110 -10.03 -38.92 82.44
N GLY A 111 -9.52 -40.01 82.99
CA GLY A 111 -9.56 -40.36 84.42
C GLY A 111 -8.13 -40.60 84.92
N ASP A 112 -7.92 -40.89 86.20
CA ASP A 112 -6.58 -40.86 86.83
C ASP A 112 -5.46 -41.56 86.06
N LEU A 113 -5.77 -42.70 85.42
CA LEU A 113 -4.79 -43.57 84.78
C LEU A 113 -4.91 -43.65 83.24
N TRP A 114 -5.85 -42.93 82.62
CA TRP A 114 -6.14 -43.07 81.19
C TRP A 114 -6.64 -41.78 80.52
N ASP A 115 -6.35 -41.66 79.22
CA ASP A 115 -6.74 -40.54 78.37
C ASP A 115 -7.35 -41.02 77.05
N ILE A 116 -8.36 -40.32 76.53
CA ILE A 116 -8.87 -40.47 75.17
C ILE A 116 -9.09 -39.08 74.57
N HIS A 117 -8.57 -38.86 73.36
CA HIS A 117 -8.72 -37.60 72.61
C HIS A 117 -9.15 -37.90 71.18
N LEU A 118 -10.17 -37.19 70.70
CA LEU A 118 -10.60 -37.21 69.29
C LEU A 118 -10.61 -35.77 68.77
N ASN A 119 -9.83 -35.49 67.74
CA ASN A 119 -9.68 -34.16 67.15
C ASN A 119 -9.98 -34.19 65.66
N GLY A 120 -10.69 -33.19 65.14
CA GLY A 120 -10.92 -32.95 63.73
C GLY A 120 -10.36 -31.59 63.31
N TYR A 121 -9.90 -31.50 62.06
CA TYR A 121 -9.15 -30.39 61.50
C TYR A 121 -9.71 -30.02 60.12
N LEU A 122 -10.11 -28.76 59.95
CA LEU A 122 -10.70 -28.25 58.71
C LEU A 122 -9.93 -27.00 58.24
N PRO A 123 -9.08 -27.10 57.21
CA PRO A 123 -8.49 -25.95 56.55
C PRO A 123 -9.59 -25.02 56.02
N VAL A 124 -9.37 -23.71 56.15
CA VAL A 124 -10.33 -22.67 55.75
C VAL A 124 -9.61 -21.54 55.02
N GLY A 125 -10.32 -20.88 54.10
CA GLY A 125 -9.72 -19.88 53.22
C GLY A 125 -9.06 -20.53 52.00
N ASP A 126 -7.94 -19.95 51.56
CA ASP A 126 -7.15 -20.52 50.46
C ASP A 126 -6.42 -21.77 50.95
N THR A 127 -6.88 -22.94 50.49
CA THR A 127 -6.35 -24.24 50.91
C THR A 127 -5.31 -24.79 49.94
N GLN A 128 -5.04 -24.10 48.83
CA GLN A 128 -4.02 -24.44 47.85
C GLN A 128 -3.49 -23.15 47.21
N ASP A 129 -2.17 -22.97 47.16
CA ASP A 129 -1.54 -21.79 46.55
C ASP A 129 -0.15 -22.13 45.96
N SER A 130 0.33 -21.28 45.06
CA SER A 130 1.59 -21.47 44.33
C SER A 130 2.79 -21.20 45.24
N ALA A 131 3.78 -22.09 45.21
CA ALA A 131 5.04 -22.01 45.95
C ALA A 131 6.23 -21.59 45.07
N GLY A 132 5.99 -21.34 43.77
CA GLY A 132 6.97 -20.87 42.80
C GLY A 132 6.90 -21.60 41.46
N SER A 133 7.52 -21.01 40.43
CA SER A 133 7.62 -21.61 39.09
C SER A 133 9.04 -21.62 38.54
N SER A 134 9.35 -22.61 37.70
CA SER A 134 10.61 -22.71 36.96
C SER A 134 10.33 -23.01 35.47
N GLY A 135 10.82 -22.14 34.57
CA GLY A 135 10.66 -22.28 33.10
C GLY A 135 10.15 -21.01 32.41
N SER A 136 10.20 -20.96 31.07
CA SER A 136 9.65 -19.87 30.25
C SER A 136 8.25 -20.21 29.78
N SER A 137 7.30 -19.30 29.96
CA SER A 137 5.89 -19.44 29.54
C SER A 137 5.64 -19.02 28.09
N THR A 138 6.67 -18.70 27.31
CA THR A 138 6.52 -18.29 25.90
C THR A 138 6.87 -19.44 24.96
N SER A 139 5.87 -19.99 24.27
CA SER A 139 6.07 -20.88 23.11
C SER A 139 6.87 -20.13 22.05
N GLN A 140 8.08 -20.60 21.71
CA GLN A 140 8.84 -20.09 20.57
C GLN A 140 8.64 -21.01 19.37
N ILE A 141 8.29 -20.44 18.20
CA ILE A 141 8.26 -21.16 16.92
C ILE A 141 9.70 -21.51 16.56
N THR A 142 10.02 -22.79 16.53
CA THR A 142 11.35 -23.30 16.16
C THR A 142 11.43 -23.77 14.72
N ASP A 143 10.30 -24.15 14.14
CA ASP A 143 10.23 -24.64 12.76
C ASP A 143 8.80 -24.50 12.21
N THR A 144 8.67 -24.46 10.88
CA THR A 144 7.39 -24.42 10.15
C THR A 144 7.38 -25.54 9.12
N GLN A 145 6.34 -26.36 9.13
CA GLN A 145 6.18 -27.48 8.21
C GLN A 145 4.73 -27.65 7.79
N PHE A 146 4.50 -28.32 6.67
CA PHE A 146 3.16 -28.78 6.31
C PHE A 146 2.88 -30.13 7.00
N GLN A 147 1.64 -30.32 7.44
CA GLN A 147 1.14 -31.60 7.94
C GLN A 147 -0.30 -31.78 7.44
N GLY A 148 -0.54 -32.81 6.63
CA GLY A 148 -1.81 -32.94 5.91
C GLY A 148 -2.03 -31.76 4.96
N ASN A 149 -3.16 -31.07 5.12
CA ASN A 149 -3.52 -29.83 4.41
C ASN A 149 -3.25 -28.56 5.23
N GLN A 150 -2.53 -28.64 6.35
CA GLN A 150 -2.33 -27.51 7.25
C GLN A 150 -0.87 -27.09 7.29
N LEU A 151 -0.64 -25.79 7.44
CA LEU A 151 0.65 -25.26 7.87
C LEU A 151 0.71 -25.30 9.40
N VAL A 152 1.77 -25.87 9.95
CA VAL A 152 1.93 -26.01 11.40
C VAL A 152 3.28 -25.48 11.90
N PHE A 153 3.26 -24.95 13.12
CA PHE A 153 4.42 -24.51 13.88
C PHE A 153 4.85 -25.58 14.85
N ILE A 154 6.13 -25.93 14.85
CA ILE A 154 6.73 -26.65 15.97
C ILE A 154 7.13 -25.60 17.00
N THR A 155 6.52 -25.67 18.18
CA THR A 155 6.84 -24.78 19.30
C THR A 155 7.63 -25.50 20.39
N THR A 156 8.47 -24.75 21.11
CA THR A 156 9.11 -25.22 22.35
C THR A 156 8.77 -24.30 23.52
N GLY A 157 8.43 -24.92 24.66
CA GLY A 157 8.14 -24.24 25.94
C GLY A 157 7.60 -25.23 26.97
N GLY A 158 8.21 -25.29 28.15
CA GLY A 158 7.80 -26.15 29.27
C GLY A 158 8.28 -25.57 30.60
N GLY A 159 7.42 -25.60 31.61
CA GLY A 159 7.70 -25.11 32.96
C GLY A 159 7.03 -25.96 34.03
N SER A 160 7.59 -25.96 35.23
CA SER A 160 7.03 -26.64 36.41
C SER A 160 6.57 -25.61 37.41
N GLU A 161 5.35 -25.77 37.92
CA GLU A 161 4.78 -24.99 39.01
C GLU A 161 4.68 -25.86 40.26
N PHE A 162 5.16 -25.38 41.39
CA PHE A 162 5.04 -26.05 42.68
C PHE A 162 3.83 -25.49 43.42
N LEU A 163 2.94 -26.37 43.91
CA LEU A 163 1.73 -26.01 44.65
C LEU A 163 1.79 -26.54 46.08
N GLU A 164 1.49 -25.71 47.07
CA GLU A 164 1.30 -26.12 48.47
C GLU A 164 -0.18 -26.25 48.78
N SER A 165 -0.59 -27.36 49.42
CA SER A 165 -1.99 -27.63 49.75
C SER A 165 -2.19 -27.97 51.23
N ALA A 166 -3.01 -27.20 51.94
CA ALA A 166 -3.39 -27.46 53.32
C ALA A 166 -4.45 -28.55 53.44
N TRP A 167 -4.20 -29.54 54.28
CA TRP A 167 -5.00 -30.75 54.42
C TRP A 167 -5.79 -30.78 55.73
N GLY A 168 -7.07 -31.15 55.61
CA GLY A 168 -7.93 -31.46 56.74
C GLY A 168 -7.77 -32.90 57.17
N GLY A 169 -8.24 -33.21 58.38
CA GLY A 169 -8.04 -34.53 58.94
C GLY A 169 -8.75 -34.77 60.27
N VAL A 170 -8.58 -35.98 60.80
CA VAL A 170 -9.08 -36.42 62.10
C VAL A 170 -8.02 -37.28 62.76
N ASP A 171 -7.80 -37.13 64.07
CA ASP A 171 -7.00 -38.04 64.88
C ASP A 171 -7.73 -38.56 66.13
N LEU A 172 -7.38 -39.77 66.53
CA LEU A 172 -7.81 -40.41 67.76
C LEU A 172 -6.57 -40.92 68.50
N ASP A 173 -6.33 -40.44 69.71
CA ASP A 173 -5.29 -40.93 70.61
C ASP A 173 -5.89 -41.51 71.89
N ALA A 174 -5.42 -42.69 72.30
CA ALA A 174 -5.69 -43.27 73.60
C ALA A 174 -4.38 -43.40 74.39
N GLY A 175 -4.40 -42.96 75.64
CA GLY A 175 -3.26 -42.96 76.55
C GLY A 175 -3.53 -43.75 77.82
N MET A 176 -2.46 -44.28 78.42
CA MET A 176 -2.50 -44.85 79.77
C MET A 176 -1.22 -44.53 80.53
N GLN A 177 -1.34 -44.43 81.85
CA GLN A 177 -0.19 -44.35 82.73
C GLN A 177 0.52 -45.72 82.79
N LEU A 178 1.82 -45.73 82.52
CA LEU A 178 2.67 -46.92 82.51
C LEU A 178 3.44 -47.10 83.82
N ALA A 179 3.81 -45.99 84.48
CA ALA A 179 4.49 -45.98 85.77
C ALA A 179 4.25 -44.67 86.52
N ASP A 180 4.26 -44.73 87.85
CA ASP A 180 4.37 -43.58 88.75
C ASP A 180 5.59 -43.77 89.65
N TRP A 181 6.40 -42.73 89.80
CA TRP A 181 7.60 -42.74 90.63
C TRP A 181 7.61 -41.60 91.65
N ASP A 182 6.42 -41.15 92.09
CA ASP A 182 6.20 -40.12 93.09
C ASP A 182 7.00 -38.84 92.80
N ASP A 183 8.19 -38.70 93.41
CA ASP A 183 9.09 -37.56 93.27
C ASP A 183 9.67 -37.41 91.84
N TRP A 184 9.68 -38.48 91.05
CA TRP A 184 10.21 -38.49 89.68
C TRP A 184 9.13 -38.38 88.59
N GLY A 185 7.86 -38.26 89.01
CA GLY A 185 6.72 -38.05 88.13
C GLY A 185 6.27 -39.30 87.37
N GLN A 186 5.45 -39.10 86.35
CA GLN A 186 4.66 -40.16 85.71
C GLN A 186 5.15 -40.48 84.30
N LEU A 187 5.13 -41.76 83.95
CA LEU A 187 5.38 -42.22 82.57
C LEU A 187 4.06 -42.60 81.91
N TRP A 188 3.79 -42.03 80.75
CA TRP A 188 2.57 -42.26 79.97
C TRP A 188 2.88 -42.83 78.60
N GLY A 189 2.07 -43.77 78.15
CA GLY A 189 2.13 -44.34 76.80
C GLY A 189 0.87 -43.99 76.02
N TYR A 190 1.03 -43.60 74.76
CA TYR A 190 -0.04 -43.23 73.84
C TYR A 190 0.05 -44.04 72.55
N GLY A 191 -1.11 -44.50 72.09
CA GLY A 191 -1.30 -45.04 70.75
C GLY A 191 -2.45 -44.33 70.06
N GLY A 192 -2.27 -43.96 68.81
CA GLY A 192 -3.28 -43.25 68.04
C GLY A 192 -3.26 -43.55 66.56
N VAL A 193 -4.35 -43.19 65.91
CA VAL A 193 -4.52 -43.25 64.45
C VAL A 193 -4.96 -41.88 63.96
N TYR A 194 -4.54 -41.51 62.76
CA TYR A 194 -4.92 -40.25 62.13
C TYR A 194 -5.24 -40.45 60.64
N TYR A 195 -6.08 -39.58 60.11
CA TYR A 195 -6.40 -39.49 58.69
C TYR A 195 -6.29 -38.03 58.26
N HIS A 196 -5.39 -37.71 57.32
CA HIS A 196 -5.15 -36.35 56.84
C HIS A 196 -5.09 -36.33 55.31
N GLY A 197 -5.90 -35.50 54.66
CA GLY A 197 -6.06 -35.51 53.21
C GLY A 197 -6.56 -36.88 52.73
N ASP A 198 -5.70 -37.64 52.07
CA ASP A 198 -5.93 -39.02 51.65
C ASP A 198 -5.05 -40.05 52.39
N ALA A 199 -4.19 -39.64 53.32
CA ALA A 199 -3.34 -40.54 54.10
C ALA A 199 -4.00 -41.02 55.40
N ILE A 200 -3.88 -42.32 55.69
CA ILE A 200 -4.13 -42.91 57.02
C ILE A 200 -2.79 -43.28 57.66
N GLY A 201 -2.62 -42.92 58.94
CA GLY A 201 -1.37 -43.13 59.66
C GLY A 201 -1.56 -43.56 61.11
N GLY A 202 -0.49 -44.11 61.67
CA GLY A 202 -0.42 -44.56 63.06
C GLY A 202 0.60 -43.76 63.86
N ARG A 203 0.34 -43.57 65.15
CA ARG A 203 1.20 -42.88 66.11
C ARG A 203 1.42 -43.70 67.36
N LEU A 204 2.67 -43.79 67.81
CA LEU A 204 3.05 -44.28 69.14
C LEU A 204 3.91 -43.23 69.83
N ARG A 205 3.61 -42.90 71.09
CA ARG A 205 4.36 -41.93 71.89
C ARG A 205 4.50 -42.38 73.34
N VAL A 206 5.65 -42.08 73.95
CA VAL A 206 5.87 -42.19 75.39
C VAL A 206 6.23 -40.82 75.93
N ASP A 207 5.55 -40.39 76.99
CA ASP A 207 5.77 -39.12 77.67
C ASP A 207 6.17 -39.34 79.12
N HIS A 208 7.32 -38.81 79.53
CA HIS A 208 7.72 -38.68 80.92
C HIS A 208 7.36 -37.29 81.43
N ARG A 209 6.41 -37.22 82.36
CA ARG A 209 5.93 -36.00 83.01
C ARG A 209 6.64 -35.86 84.36
N VAL A 210 7.74 -35.11 84.39
CA VAL A 210 8.54 -34.90 85.60
C VAL A 210 7.90 -33.80 86.43
N GLN A 211 6.97 -34.20 87.31
CA GLN A 211 6.09 -33.28 88.03
C GLN A 211 5.33 -32.35 87.05
N ASP A 212 4.74 -31.26 87.55
CA ASP A 212 3.94 -30.35 86.71
C ASP A 212 4.76 -29.35 85.89
N TRP A 213 6.10 -29.37 86.01
CA TRP A 213 6.97 -28.33 85.45
C TRP A 213 7.82 -28.79 84.26
N MET A 214 7.95 -30.09 83.98
CA MET A 214 8.73 -30.58 82.83
C MET A 214 8.11 -31.83 82.18
N ARG A 215 8.12 -31.87 80.84
CA ARG A 215 7.68 -32.99 80.03
C ARG A 215 8.73 -33.38 79.00
N LEU A 216 8.99 -34.67 78.87
CA LEU A 216 9.85 -35.26 77.85
C LEU A 216 9.04 -36.26 77.04
N GLY A 217 9.02 -36.13 75.72
CA GLY A 217 8.27 -37.01 74.83
C GLY A 217 9.14 -37.59 73.74
N LEU A 218 8.99 -38.89 73.48
CA LEU A 218 9.51 -39.57 72.29
C LEU A 218 8.36 -40.28 71.59
N GLY A 219 8.31 -40.22 70.26
CA GLY A 219 7.34 -40.98 69.50
C GLY A 219 7.77 -41.26 68.07
N VAL A 220 6.95 -42.06 67.39
CA VAL A 220 7.06 -42.39 65.98
C VAL A 220 5.70 -42.29 65.32
N GLN A 221 5.67 -41.76 64.10
CA GLN A 221 4.50 -41.70 63.24
C GLN A 221 4.83 -42.31 61.89
N SER A 222 3.84 -42.90 61.23
CA SER A 222 3.99 -43.43 59.88
C SER A 222 2.71 -43.32 59.09
N ASP A 223 2.81 -42.86 57.84
CA ASP A 223 1.75 -42.85 56.83
C ASP A 223 2.35 -42.91 55.41
N ASP A 224 1.48 -43.11 54.41
CA ASP A 224 1.89 -43.33 53.02
C ASP A 224 2.32 -42.05 52.27
N ASN A 225 1.99 -40.86 52.78
CA ASN A 225 2.32 -39.59 52.12
C ASN A 225 3.60 -38.94 52.66
N PHE A 226 3.85 -39.04 53.97
CA PHE A 226 4.97 -38.40 54.65
C PHE A 226 6.02 -39.41 55.18
N GLY A 227 5.80 -40.72 55.02
CA GLY A 227 6.73 -41.78 55.39
C GLY A 227 6.74 -42.10 56.89
N THR A 228 7.83 -42.68 57.42
CA THR A 228 7.97 -42.95 58.87
C THR A 228 8.92 -41.94 59.51
N ARG A 229 8.49 -41.22 60.55
CA ARG A 229 9.29 -40.21 61.25
C ARG A 229 9.25 -40.37 62.77
N GLY A 230 10.43 -40.40 63.39
CA GLY A 230 10.58 -40.29 64.83
C GLY A 230 10.59 -38.82 65.27
N PHE A 231 9.96 -38.52 66.40
CA PHE A 231 9.92 -37.16 66.95
C PHE A 231 10.25 -37.14 68.44
N PHE A 232 10.88 -36.04 68.85
CA PHE A 232 11.27 -35.73 70.22
C PHE A 232 10.65 -34.39 70.63
N SER A 233 10.21 -34.31 71.88
CA SER A 233 9.68 -33.08 72.47
C SER A 233 10.19 -32.88 73.89
N ILE A 234 10.52 -31.64 74.24
CA ILE A 234 10.81 -31.22 75.60
C ILE A 234 10.00 -29.97 75.93
N GLY A 235 9.32 -29.96 77.06
CA GLY A 235 8.46 -28.88 77.50
C GLY A 235 8.73 -28.50 78.94
N PHE A 236 8.66 -27.21 79.23
CA PHE A 236 8.74 -26.66 80.59
C PHE A 236 7.49 -25.81 80.86
N SER A 237 6.93 -25.94 82.05
CA SER A 237 5.72 -25.22 82.46
C SER A 237 5.86 -24.59 83.83
N TRP A 238 5.22 -23.44 84.01
CA TRP A 238 5.17 -22.70 85.26
C TRP A 238 3.73 -22.23 85.54
N GLY A 239 3.26 -22.43 86.77
CA GLY A 239 1.86 -22.24 87.13
C GLY A 239 1.01 -23.50 86.87
N GLY A 240 -0.31 -23.38 86.91
CA GLY A 240 -1.23 -24.52 86.70
C GLY A 240 -1.59 -25.34 87.96
N GLY A 241 -0.97 -25.08 89.12
CA GLY A 241 -1.29 -25.74 90.39
C GLY A 241 -2.45 -25.09 91.17
N SER A 242 -2.97 -25.81 92.17
CA SER A 242 -3.90 -25.27 93.18
C SER A 242 -3.18 -24.26 94.09
N ASN A 243 -3.94 -23.35 94.72
CA ASN A 243 -3.41 -22.41 95.72
C ASN A 243 -3.00 -23.10 97.05
N ASP A 244 -3.19 -24.42 97.19
CA ASP A 244 -2.87 -25.19 98.39
C ASP A 244 -1.76 -26.21 98.10
N SER A 245 -0.62 -26.09 98.80
CA SER A 245 0.67 -26.65 98.40
C SER A 245 0.91 -28.13 98.78
N SER A 246 -0.14 -28.93 98.98
CA SER A 246 -0.02 -30.36 99.37
C SER A 246 -0.75 -31.37 98.47
N ASP A 247 -1.57 -30.95 97.52
CA ASP A 247 -2.58 -31.83 96.94
C ASP A 247 -2.18 -32.35 95.56
N LYS A 248 -1.21 -33.27 95.52
CA LYS A 248 -0.76 -33.92 94.27
C LYS A 248 -1.69 -35.03 93.75
N GLU A 249 -2.80 -35.34 94.42
CA GLU A 249 -3.62 -36.55 94.12
C GLU A 249 -5.03 -36.27 93.58
N SER A 250 -5.36 -35.05 93.14
CA SER A 250 -6.71 -34.75 92.61
C SER A 250 -6.81 -34.90 91.10
N LEU A 251 -7.75 -35.72 90.62
CA LEU A 251 -8.09 -35.86 89.19
C LEU A 251 -8.39 -34.50 88.55
N TRP A 252 -9.07 -33.62 89.30
CA TRP A 252 -9.49 -32.32 88.81
C TRP A 252 -8.31 -31.39 88.44
N LEU A 253 -7.13 -31.56 89.05
CA LEU A 253 -5.95 -30.78 88.69
C LEU A 253 -5.48 -31.05 87.25
N ARG A 254 -5.79 -32.24 86.72
CA ARG A 254 -5.51 -32.59 85.33
C ARG A 254 -6.36 -31.80 84.34
N ALA A 255 -7.46 -31.18 84.77
CA ALA A 255 -8.21 -30.25 83.94
C ALA A 255 -7.43 -28.95 83.65
N SER A 256 -6.24 -28.76 84.25
CA SER A 256 -5.30 -27.71 83.87
C SER A 256 -4.43 -28.08 82.67
N GLU A 257 -4.34 -29.36 82.28
CA GLU A 257 -3.45 -29.83 81.19
C GLU A 257 -3.80 -29.17 79.85
N SER A 258 -2.81 -28.84 79.02
CA SER A 258 -3.10 -28.27 77.69
C SER A 258 -3.80 -29.31 76.82
N VAL A 259 -4.59 -28.85 75.86
CA VAL A 259 -5.31 -29.72 74.95
C VAL A 259 -4.32 -30.55 74.12
N THR A 260 -4.53 -31.86 74.07
CA THR A 260 -3.71 -32.77 73.24
C THR A 260 -4.32 -32.88 71.85
N ARG A 261 -3.68 -32.21 70.88
CA ARG A 261 -4.05 -32.21 69.45
C ARG A 261 -2.81 -31.95 68.58
N ASN A 262 -2.92 -32.16 67.28
CA ASN A 262 -1.97 -31.61 66.31
C ASN A 262 -2.28 -30.13 66.06
N SER A 263 -1.44 -29.24 66.57
CA SER A 263 -1.61 -27.79 66.40
C SER A 263 -0.87 -27.23 65.18
N SER A 264 -0.37 -28.10 64.29
CA SER A 264 0.23 -27.71 63.02
C SER A 264 -0.70 -28.09 61.87
N ILE A 265 -1.03 -27.13 61.00
CA ILE A 265 -1.78 -27.41 59.78
C ILE A 265 -0.94 -28.33 58.89
N VAL A 266 -1.48 -29.45 58.44
CA VAL A 266 -0.75 -30.35 57.53
C VAL A 266 -0.72 -29.75 56.13
N VAL A 267 0.46 -29.64 55.52
CA VAL A 267 0.64 -29.06 54.17
C VAL A 267 1.41 -30.05 53.30
N LYS A 268 0.94 -30.29 52.07
CA LYS A 268 1.63 -31.10 51.05
C LYS A 268 2.03 -30.22 49.87
N GLU A 269 3.29 -30.32 49.46
CA GLU A 269 3.78 -29.72 48.22
C GLU A 269 3.61 -30.72 47.06
N SER A 270 3.19 -30.23 45.88
CA SER A 270 3.01 -31.02 44.66
C SER A 270 3.54 -30.26 43.46
N GLU A 271 4.28 -30.94 42.59
CA GLU A 271 4.78 -30.37 41.34
C GLU A 271 3.79 -30.62 40.19
N VAL A 272 3.42 -29.55 39.47
CA VAL A 272 2.63 -29.59 38.25
C VAL A 272 3.55 -29.26 37.07
N VAL A 273 3.91 -30.30 36.31
CA VAL A 273 4.74 -30.18 35.11
C VAL A 273 3.84 -29.91 33.91
N THR A 274 4.05 -28.79 33.21
CA THR A 274 3.45 -28.55 31.88
C THR A 274 4.34 -29.15 30.80
N ALA A 275 3.75 -29.93 29.89
CA ALA A 275 4.49 -30.64 28.84
C ALA A 275 5.20 -29.66 27.88
N ALA A 276 6.42 -30.03 27.47
CA ALA A 276 7.27 -29.23 26.61
C ALA A 276 6.87 -29.34 25.12
N GLY A 277 6.50 -28.21 24.51
CA GLY A 277 6.37 -28.07 23.04
C GLY A 277 5.18 -28.77 22.38
N GLY A 278 4.66 -28.17 21.32
CA GLY A 278 3.47 -28.65 20.62
C GLY A 278 3.47 -28.27 19.13
N ILE A 279 2.55 -28.91 18.40
CA ILE A 279 2.23 -28.56 17.01
C ILE A 279 1.04 -27.59 17.05
N GLU A 280 1.25 -26.34 16.64
CA GLU A 280 0.20 -25.34 16.53
C GLU A 280 -0.15 -25.11 15.05
N VAL A 281 -1.42 -24.92 14.73
CA VAL A 281 -1.86 -24.69 13.34
C VAL A 281 -1.79 -23.20 13.01
N ALA A 282 -1.32 -22.86 11.81
CA ALA A 282 -1.30 -21.48 11.33
C ALA A 282 -2.74 -20.98 11.09
N ILE A 283 -3.13 -19.96 11.86
CA ILE A 283 -4.45 -19.34 11.79
C ILE A 283 -4.37 -18.04 10.98
N ASN A 284 -5.25 -17.91 10.00
CA ASN A 284 -5.43 -16.69 9.22
C ASN A 284 -5.99 -15.58 10.13
N PRO A 285 -5.30 -14.42 10.28
CA PRO A 285 -5.72 -13.36 11.18
C PRO A 285 -7.02 -12.66 10.74
N ALA A 286 -7.35 -12.68 9.45
CA ALA A 286 -8.55 -12.05 8.91
C ALA A 286 -9.82 -12.88 9.16
N THR A 287 -9.72 -14.22 9.08
CA THR A 287 -10.88 -15.12 9.20
C THR A 287 -10.97 -15.83 10.55
N GLY A 288 -9.86 -15.91 11.30
CA GLY A 288 -9.75 -16.72 12.50
C GLY A 288 -9.81 -18.22 12.25
N GLN A 289 -9.73 -18.66 10.99
CA GLN A 289 -9.71 -20.06 10.58
C GLN A 289 -8.29 -20.52 10.26
N ALA A 290 -8.03 -21.82 10.39
CA ALA A 290 -6.78 -22.41 9.91
C ALA A 290 -6.66 -22.27 8.39
N TYR A 291 -5.45 -22.06 7.89
CA TYR A 291 -5.18 -22.18 6.45
C TYR A 291 -5.32 -23.63 6.00
N THR A 292 -5.95 -23.81 4.84
CA THR A 292 -6.07 -25.11 4.16
C THR A 292 -5.30 -25.06 2.86
N PHE A 293 -4.33 -25.97 2.69
CA PHE A 293 -3.48 -26.11 1.52
C PHE A 293 -3.82 -27.39 0.76
N GLN A 294 -4.05 -27.26 -0.54
CA GLN A 294 -4.12 -28.37 -1.48
C GLN A 294 -2.78 -28.48 -2.21
N HIS A 295 -1.99 -29.49 -1.85
CA HIS A 295 -0.67 -29.73 -2.39
C HIS A 295 -0.74 -30.48 -3.72
N VAL A 296 -0.13 -29.89 -4.74
CA VAL A 296 0.00 -30.47 -6.08
C VAL A 296 1.48 -30.59 -6.43
N ILE A 297 1.90 -31.75 -6.91
CA ILE A 297 3.26 -32.00 -7.41
C ILE A 297 3.12 -32.76 -8.73
N PRO A 298 3.53 -32.18 -9.88
CA PRO A 298 3.32 -32.81 -11.19
C PRO A 298 3.89 -34.25 -11.30
N ASP A 299 5.00 -34.53 -10.63
CA ASP A 299 5.65 -35.84 -10.61
C ASP A 299 5.01 -36.86 -9.65
N SER A 300 3.94 -36.49 -8.95
CA SER A 300 3.30 -37.39 -8.00
C SER A 300 2.83 -38.66 -8.72
N THR A 301 3.36 -39.81 -8.30
CA THR A 301 2.93 -41.12 -8.79
C THR A 301 1.52 -41.52 -8.31
N SER A 302 0.90 -40.69 -7.45
CA SER A 302 -0.43 -40.92 -6.89
C SER A 302 -1.51 -40.45 -7.87
N THR A 303 -2.15 -41.39 -8.55
CA THR A 303 -3.28 -41.12 -9.47
C THR A 303 -4.58 -40.75 -8.74
N THR A 304 -4.58 -40.77 -7.40
CA THR A 304 -5.72 -40.43 -6.52
C THR A 304 -5.29 -39.52 -5.37
N GLY A 305 -4.22 -38.73 -5.53
CA GLY A 305 -3.68 -37.86 -4.48
C GLY A 305 -4.78 -37.01 -3.84
N ASP A 306 -4.81 -36.97 -2.52
CA ASP A 306 -5.88 -36.32 -1.74
C ASP A 306 -5.59 -34.86 -1.40
N GLY A 307 -4.53 -34.30 -1.98
CA GLY A 307 -4.11 -32.91 -1.80
C GLY A 307 -3.33 -32.66 -0.51
N THR A 308 -3.05 -33.69 0.29
CA THR A 308 -2.15 -33.55 1.45
C THR A 308 -0.68 -33.50 1.04
N ILE A 309 0.19 -32.96 1.91
CA ILE A 309 1.63 -32.94 1.66
C ILE A 309 2.23 -34.36 1.57
N GLU A 310 1.66 -35.32 2.28
CA GLU A 310 2.09 -36.73 2.32
C GLU A 310 1.57 -37.55 1.12
N ASN A 311 0.45 -37.14 0.51
CA ASN A 311 -0.14 -37.75 -0.67
C ASN A 311 -0.62 -36.68 -1.68
N PRO A 312 0.32 -35.91 -2.25
CA PRO A 312 -0.01 -34.77 -3.10
C PRO A 312 -0.66 -35.23 -4.41
N ALA A 313 -1.55 -34.40 -4.93
CA ALA A 313 -2.16 -34.63 -6.23
C ALA A 313 -1.15 -34.40 -7.37
N ALA A 314 -1.27 -35.20 -8.44
CA ALA A 314 -0.45 -35.02 -9.64
C ALA A 314 -0.91 -33.82 -10.51
N ASN A 315 -2.14 -33.34 -10.31
CA ASN A 315 -2.70 -32.22 -11.04
C ASN A 315 -3.75 -31.48 -10.20
N VAL A 316 -3.93 -30.19 -10.47
CA VAL A 316 -4.90 -29.33 -9.75
C VAL A 316 -6.33 -29.87 -9.87
N ASN A 317 -6.72 -30.45 -11.01
CA ASN A 317 -8.07 -30.97 -11.20
C ASN A 317 -8.41 -32.20 -10.32
N LEU A 318 -7.44 -32.76 -9.61
CA LEU A 318 -7.65 -33.88 -8.69
C LEU A 318 -7.96 -33.42 -7.25
N VAL A 319 -7.74 -32.15 -6.92
CA VAL A 319 -8.06 -31.60 -5.60
C VAL A 319 -9.42 -30.91 -5.60
N THR A 320 -10.11 -30.96 -4.47
CA THR A 320 -11.35 -30.19 -4.25
C THR A 320 -11.01 -28.97 -3.42
N VAL A 321 -11.42 -27.79 -3.89
CA VAL A 321 -11.17 -26.50 -3.23
C VAL A 321 -12.47 -25.78 -2.93
N GLN A 322 -12.43 -24.96 -1.88
CA GLN A 322 -13.48 -24.02 -1.50
C GLN A 322 -12.87 -22.63 -1.27
N ALA A 323 -13.72 -21.59 -1.21
CA ALA A 323 -13.26 -20.23 -0.93
C ALA A 323 -12.42 -20.17 0.37
N GLY A 324 -11.25 -19.55 0.29
CA GLY A 324 -10.27 -19.48 1.38
C GLY A 324 -9.19 -20.55 1.35
N ASP A 325 -9.32 -21.59 0.50
CA ASP A 325 -8.27 -22.59 0.30
C ASP A 325 -7.11 -22.04 -0.56
N ILE A 326 -5.93 -22.62 -0.36
CA ILE A 326 -4.72 -22.34 -1.13
C ILE A 326 -4.32 -23.59 -1.91
N ILE A 327 -4.29 -23.53 -3.25
CA ILE A 327 -3.62 -24.52 -4.09
C ILE A 327 -2.14 -24.17 -4.09
N TYR A 328 -1.30 -25.04 -3.51
CA TYR A 328 0.15 -24.85 -3.45
C TYR A 328 0.84 -25.90 -4.31
N VAL A 329 1.32 -25.45 -5.46
CA VAL A 329 1.97 -26.28 -6.47
C VAL A 329 3.48 -26.28 -6.21
N ARG A 330 4.04 -27.43 -5.88
CA ARG A 330 5.49 -27.55 -5.66
C ARG A 330 6.23 -28.01 -6.91
N GLU A 331 7.52 -27.74 -6.92
CA GLU A 331 8.47 -28.16 -7.94
C GLU A 331 8.39 -29.68 -8.11
N GLY A 332 7.99 -30.09 -9.31
CA GLY A 332 8.31 -31.38 -9.91
C GLY A 332 8.97 -31.12 -11.26
N ASP A 333 9.34 -32.16 -11.99
CA ASP A 333 9.76 -32.08 -13.39
C ASP A 333 8.55 -31.83 -14.29
N SER A 334 7.94 -30.64 -14.15
CA SER A 334 6.83 -30.19 -14.98
C SER A 334 7.19 -30.06 -16.47
N ARG A 335 8.48 -30.17 -16.81
CA ARG A 335 8.93 -30.22 -18.21
C ARG A 335 8.71 -31.59 -18.83
N THR A 336 8.75 -32.67 -18.04
CA THR A 336 8.39 -34.01 -18.51
C THR A 336 6.93 -34.34 -18.23
N ASN A 337 6.36 -33.83 -17.14
CA ASN A 337 4.96 -34.05 -16.75
C ASN A 337 4.25 -32.70 -16.51
N PRO A 338 3.85 -31.96 -17.56
CA PRO A 338 3.20 -30.67 -17.37
C PRO A 338 1.82 -30.81 -16.70
N LEU A 339 1.41 -29.74 -16.02
CA LEU A 339 0.05 -29.63 -15.51
C LEU A 339 -0.93 -29.45 -16.67
N ALA A 340 -2.03 -30.20 -16.63
CA ALA A 340 -3.20 -29.91 -17.46
C ALA A 340 -3.86 -28.58 -17.04
N PRO A 341 -4.54 -27.89 -17.98
CA PRO A 341 -5.33 -26.70 -17.72
C PRO A 341 -6.32 -26.86 -16.56
N PHE A 342 -6.57 -25.79 -15.80
CA PHE A 342 -7.43 -25.84 -14.61
C PHE A 342 -8.14 -24.50 -14.33
N THR A 343 -9.13 -24.55 -13.44
CA THR A 343 -9.91 -23.38 -13.02
C THR A 343 -9.62 -23.03 -11.56
N VAL A 344 -9.49 -21.73 -11.26
CA VAL A 344 -9.40 -21.15 -9.91
C VAL A 344 -10.78 -20.55 -9.57
N PRO A 345 -11.56 -21.19 -8.68
CA PRO A 345 -12.87 -20.70 -8.26
C PRO A 345 -12.77 -19.55 -7.27
N ALA A 346 -13.88 -18.82 -7.08
CA ALA A 346 -14.01 -17.66 -6.20
C ALA A 346 -13.32 -17.82 -4.84
N GLY A 347 -12.50 -16.83 -4.47
CA GLY A 347 -11.80 -16.77 -3.19
C GLY A 347 -10.68 -17.79 -3.00
N VAL A 348 -10.26 -18.49 -4.07
CA VAL A 348 -9.15 -19.46 -4.02
C VAL A 348 -7.84 -18.79 -4.44
N VAL A 349 -6.77 -19.14 -3.74
CA VAL A 349 -5.40 -18.72 -4.07
C VAL A 349 -4.67 -19.89 -4.72
N ALA A 350 -4.22 -19.73 -5.95
CA ALA A 350 -3.34 -20.68 -6.64
C ALA A 350 -1.94 -20.09 -6.74
N ILE A 351 -0.98 -20.69 -6.04
CA ILE A 351 0.42 -20.24 -6.01
C ILE A 351 1.37 -21.42 -6.17
N SER A 352 2.53 -21.17 -6.78
CA SER A 352 3.62 -22.15 -6.82
C SER A 352 4.70 -21.87 -5.77
N ASP A 353 5.65 -22.79 -5.64
CA ASP A 353 6.87 -22.60 -4.85
C ASP A 353 8.00 -21.87 -5.59
N ALA A 354 7.76 -21.38 -6.83
CA ALA A 354 8.74 -20.64 -7.61
C ALA A 354 9.17 -19.34 -6.91
N ASN A 355 8.19 -18.56 -6.45
CA ASN A 355 8.42 -17.30 -5.76
C ASN A 355 8.56 -17.53 -4.25
N LEU A 356 9.26 -16.62 -3.56
CA LEU A 356 9.30 -16.64 -2.09
C LEU A 356 7.94 -16.18 -1.55
N GLU A 357 7.15 -17.11 -1.04
CA GLU A 357 5.77 -16.84 -0.61
C GLU A 357 5.71 -16.67 0.91
N THR A 358 4.98 -15.64 1.35
CA THR A 358 4.75 -15.37 2.78
C THR A 358 3.26 -15.22 3.05
N ILE A 359 2.80 -15.76 4.18
CA ILE A 359 1.42 -15.61 4.64
C ILE A 359 1.39 -14.97 6.03
N ALA A 360 0.42 -14.09 6.26
CA ALA A 360 0.18 -13.53 7.57
C ALA A 360 -0.53 -14.55 8.47
N THR A 361 -0.02 -14.77 9.68
CA THR A 361 -0.65 -15.66 10.66
C THR A 361 -0.89 -14.92 11.97
N GLN A 362 -1.76 -15.43 12.85
CA GLN A 362 -1.91 -14.87 14.21
C GLN A 362 -0.60 -14.86 15.02
N SER A 363 0.38 -15.67 14.61
CA SER A 363 1.71 -15.73 15.22
C SER A 363 2.76 -14.87 14.49
N GLY A 364 2.34 -14.05 13.52
CA GLY A 364 3.20 -13.23 12.67
C GLY A 364 3.29 -13.73 11.23
N ASP A 365 4.04 -13.04 10.38
CA ASP A 365 4.23 -13.42 8.99
C ASP A 365 5.19 -14.61 8.89
N VAL A 366 4.83 -15.59 8.04
CA VAL A 366 5.56 -16.85 7.90
C VAL A 366 5.78 -17.16 6.43
N THR A 367 7.03 -17.49 6.08
CA THR A 367 7.39 -17.99 4.75
C THR A 367 6.90 -19.41 4.55
N LEU A 368 6.26 -19.69 3.40
CA LEU A 368 5.78 -21.02 3.08
C LEU A 368 6.96 -21.99 2.88
N PRO A 369 6.93 -23.19 3.50
CA PRO A 369 7.98 -24.18 3.34
C PRO A 369 8.22 -24.55 1.87
N GLY A 370 9.49 -24.50 1.45
CA GLY A 370 9.91 -24.85 0.09
C GLY A 370 9.75 -23.76 -0.97
N SER A 371 9.14 -22.61 -0.63
CA SER A 371 8.99 -21.49 -1.57
C SER A 371 10.33 -20.80 -1.92
N GLY A 372 10.39 -20.16 -3.08
CA GLY A 372 11.57 -19.48 -3.59
C GLY A 372 12.52 -20.34 -4.43
N THR A 373 12.01 -21.39 -5.10
CA THR A 373 12.83 -22.27 -5.97
C THR A 373 13.32 -21.56 -7.23
N GLY A 374 12.58 -20.53 -7.69
CA GLY A 374 12.81 -19.83 -8.96
C GLY A 374 12.36 -20.61 -10.19
N ILE A 375 11.71 -21.77 -10.02
CA ILE A 375 11.30 -22.67 -11.11
C ILE A 375 9.79 -22.66 -11.22
N LEU A 376 9.27 -22.06 -12.29
CA LEU A 376 7.84 -21.98 -12.57
C LEU A 376 7.31 -23.37 -13.03
N PRO A 377 6.30 -23.94 -12.35
CA PRO A 377 5.61 -25.13 -12.85
C PRO A 377 4.92 -24.82 -14.19
N LEU A 378 5.12 -25.72 -15.16
CA LEU A 378 4.57 -25.62 -16.50
C LEU A 378 3.13 -26.13 -16.55
N VAL A 379 2.21 -25.30 -17.04
CA VAL A 379 0.89 -25.66 -17.54
C VAL A 379 0.95 -25.73 -19.06
N ASP A 380 0.76 -26.93 -19.62
CA ASP A 380 0.72 -27.13 -21.07
C ASP A 380 -0.75 -27.15 -21.52
N ALA A 381 -1.17 -26.06 -22.15
CA ALA A 381 -2.52 -25.86 -22.64
C ALA A 381 -2.69 -26.28 -24.10
N THR A 382 -1.71 -26.96 -24.71
CA THR A 382 -1.77 -27.41 -26.11
C THR A 382 -3.06 -28.18 -26.39
N GLY A 383 -3.87 -27.64 -27.31
CA GLY A 383 -5.14 -28.24 -27.73
C GLY A 383 -6.33 -27.93 -26.82
N SER A 384 -6.16 -27.05 -25.84
CA SER A 384 -7.24 -26.49 -25.00
C SER A 384 -7.48 -25.02 -25.38
N ASN A 385 -8.68 -24.51 -25.12
CA ASN A 385 -8.96 -23.08 -25.32
C ASN A 385 -8.20 -22.26 -24.28
N ALA A 386 -8.46 -22.50 -23.00
CA ALA A 386 -7.80 -21.76 -21.92
C ALA A 386 -6.75 -22.61 -21.18
N GLY A 387 -5.67 -21.98 -20.72
CA GLY A 387 -4.68 -22.59 -19.81
C GLY A 387 -5.12 -22.57 -18.34
N ILE A 388 -5.28 -21.38 -17.76
CA ILE A 388 -5.82 -21.21 -16.40
C ILE A 388 -7.00 -20.25 -16.45
N THR A 389 -8.15 -20.65 -15.91
CA THR A 389 -9.35 -19.79 -15.85
C THR A 389 -9.62 -19.35 -14.41
N LEU A 390 -9.76 -18.06 -14.14
CA LEU A 390 -10.18 -17.51 -12.85
C LEU A 390 -11.66 -17.09 -12.93
N THR A 391 -12.45 -17.48 -11.93
CA THR A 391 -13.91 -17.21 -11.91
C THR A 391 -14.42 -16.77 -10.54
N GLY A 392 -15.42 -15.89 -10.50
CA GLY A 392 -16.18 -15.57 -9.28
C GLY A 392 -15.46 -14.67 -8.26
N GLY A 393 -14.30 -14.13 -8.60
CA GLY A 393 -13.65 -13.00 -7.93
C GLY A 393 -12.82 -13.33 -6.70
N ASN A 394 -12.04 -12.35 -6.24
CA ASN A 394 -11.12 -12.43 -5.09
C ASN A 394 -10.12 -13.59 -5.17
N ASN A 395 -9.70 -13.91 -6.38
CA ASN A 395 -8.76 -15.00 -6.67
C ASN A 395 -7.33 -14.47 -6.74
N ARG A 396 -6.35 -15.31 -6.47
CA ARG A 396 -4.93 -14.99 -6.70
C ARG A 396 -4.28 -16.09 -7.52
N LEU A 397 -3.54 -15.72 -8.56
CA LEU A 397 -2.72 -16.62 -9.37
C LEU A 397 -1.27 -16.15 -9.37
N SER A 398 -0.33 -16.98 -8.90
CA SER A 398 1.10 -16.62 -8.97
C SER A 398 2.07 -17.77 -9.20
N GLY A 399 3.11 -17.49 -9.99
CA GLY A 399 4.28 -18.34 -10.11
C GLY A 399 4.12 -19.49 -11.10
N PHE A 400 3.30 -19.34 -12.14
CA PHE A 400 3.11 -20.37 -13.16
C PHE A 400 3.76 -19.98 -14.49
N GLU A 401 4.23 -20.98 -15.24
CA GLU A 401 4.47 -20.85 -16.68
C GLU A 401 3.32 -21.51 -17.42
N ILE A 402 2.69 -20.81 -18.36
CA ILE A 402 1.56 -21.30 -19.14
C ILE A 402 1.91 -21.18 -20.62
N THR A 403 1.58 -22.22 -21.42
CA THR A 403 1.92 -22.21 -22.85
C THR A 403 0.95 -22.99 -23.71
N GLY A 404 0.83 -22.61 -24.99
CA GLY A 404 0.23 -23.42 -26.04
C GLY A 404 -1.30 -23.42 -26.09
N ALA A 405 -1.97 -22.50 -25.36
CA ALA A 405 -3.42 -22.35 -25.47
C ALA A 405 -3.83 -21.99 -26.90
N ASN A 406 -4.96 -22.53 -27.36
CA ASN A 406 -5.50 -22.22 -28.70
C ASN A 406 -6.20 -20.86 -28.78
N ASP A 407 -6.50 -20.31 -27.61
CA ASP A 407 -7.24 -19.08 -27.37
C ASP A 407 -6.37 -18.38 -26.30
N VAL A 408 -6.85 -18.20 -25.08
CA VAL A 408 -6.10 -17.50 -24.02
C VAL A 408 -5.26 -18.39 -23.07
N ASN A 409 -4.05 -17.97 -22.70
CA ASN A 409 -3.26 -18.67 -21.66
C ASN A 409 -3.84 -18.47 -20.24
N ILE A 410 -4.15 -17.24 -19.82
CA ILE A 410 -4.80 -16.93 -18.54
C ILE A 410 -6.10 -16.17 -18.76
N PHE A 411 -7.25 -16.79 -18.47
CA PHE A 411 -8.56 -16.17 -18.65
C PHE A 411 -9.18 -15.73 -17.33
N VAL A 412 -9.46 -14.45 -17.15
CA VAL A 412 -10.14 -13.88 -15.98
C VAL A 412 -11.57 -13.54 -16.38
N ASN A 413 -12.50 -14.44 -16.07
CA ASN A 413 -13.89 -14.31 -16.54
C ASN A 413 -14.85 -14.07 -15.37
N SER A 414 -15.53 -12.92 -15.38
CA SER A 414 -16.50 -12.55 -14.34
C SER A 414 -15.92 -12.70 -12.93
N SER A 415 -14.70 -12.18 -12.75
CA SER A 415 -13.87 -12.41 -11.58
C SER A 415 -13.25 -11.11 -11.05
N ASP A 416 -14.10 -10.27 -10.46
CA ASP A 416 -13.67 -9.02 -9.82
C ASP A 416 -12.56 -9.21 -8.78
N ASN A 417 -11.66 -8.23 -8.67
CA ASN A 417 -10.57 -8.19 -7.69
C ASN A 417 -9.61 -9.39 -7.77
N ALA A 418 -9.44 -9.98 -8.96
CA ALA A 418 -8.42 -11.00 -9.16
C ALA A 418 -7.01 -10.38 -9.14
N LEU A 419 -6.05 -11.09 -8.55
CA LEU A 419 -4.64 -10.73 -8.55
C LEU A 419 -3.83 -11.77 -9.33
N ILE A 420 -3.24 -11.37 -10.45
CA ILE A 420 -2.43 -12.22 -11.31
C ILE A 420 -1.02 -11.65 -11.31
N GLU A 421 -0.07 -12.39 -10.73
CA GLU A 421 1.28 -11.88 -10.53
C GLU A 421 2.41 -12.90 -10.72
N ASN A 422 3.56 -12.44 -11.23
CA ASN A 422 4.76 -13.26 -11.35
C ASN A 422 4.54 -14.55 -12.17
N ASN A 423 3.70 -14.49 -13.21
CA ASN A 423 3.47 -15.61 -14.13
C ASN A 423 4.24 -15.38 -15.44
N PHE A 424 4.48 -16.46 -16.18
CA PHE A 424 5.05 -16.42 -17.52
C PHE A 424 4.05 -17.04 -18.52
N SER A 425 3.43 -16.21 -19.36
CA SER A 425 2.55 -16.63 -20.45
C SER A 425 3.33 -16.63 -21.76
N ARG A 426 3.27 -17.70 -22.55
CA ARG A 426 3.93 -17.73 -23.87
C ARG A 426 3.35 -18.68 -24.90
N ASP A 427 3.54 -18.34 -26.17
CA ASP A 427 3.21 -19.19 -27.32
C ASP A 427 1.72 -19.62 -27.31
N ASP A 428 0.83 -18.71 -26.93
CA ASP A 428 -0.62 -18.80 -27.20
C ASP A 428 -0.93 -18.43 -28.66
N LEU A 429 -2.15 -18.76 -29.11
CA LEU A 429 -2.61 -18.46 -30.47
C LEU A 429 -3.53 -17.23 -30.54
N ASP A 430 -3.88 -16.65 -29.39
CA ASP A 430 -4.77 -15.50 -29.22
C ASP A 430 -4.17 -14.63 -28.11
N ASP A 431 -4.82 -14.50 -26.94
CA ASP A 431 -4.34 -13.63 -25.87
C ASP A 431 -3.42 -14.29 -24.84
N GLY A 432 -2.41 -13.53 -24.41
CA GLY A 432 -1.58 -13.92 -23.27
C GLY A 432 -2.38 -13.96 -21.96
N ILE A 433 -3.15 -12.91 -21.69
CA ILE A 433 -4.07 -12.75 -20.56
C ILE A 433 -5.32 -11.99 -21.02
N ASP A 434 -6.49 -12.63 -20.99
CA ASP A 434 -7.78 -12.00 -21.28
C ASP A 434 -8.52 -11.74 -19.94
N VAL A 435 -8.99 -10.51 -19.75
CA VAL A 435 -9.81 -10.07 -18.62
C VAL A 435 -11.18 -9.59 -19.10
N PHE A 436 -12.14 -10.50 -19.08
CA PHE A 436 -13.53 -10.24 -19.47
C PHE A 436 -14.45 -9.99 -18.28
N ALA A 437 -15.17 -8.87 -18.30
CA ALA A 437 -16.21 -8.50 -17.34
C ALA A 437 -15.77 -8.61 -15.87
N SER A 438 -14.55 -8.15 -15.56
CA SER A 438 -13.89 -8.35 -14.26
C SER A 438 -13.27 -7.05 -13.75
N ASN A 439 -13.93 -6.40 -12.79
CA ASN A 439 -13.52 -5.08 -12.28
C ASN A 439 -12.43 -5.20 -11.21
N GLY A 440 -11.56 -4.20 -11.11
CA GLY A 440 -10.56 -4.12 -10.04
C GLY A 440 -9.47 -5.20 -10.12
N VAL A 441 -9.26 -5.79 -11.30
CA VAL A 441 -8.22 -6.80 -11.53
C VAL A 441 -6.83 -6.16 -11.45
N THR A 442 -5.89 -6.83 -10.80
CA THR A 442 -4.49 -6.42 -10.74
C THR A 442 -3.61 -7.43 -11.48
N LEU A 443 -2.93 -6.96 -12.53
CA LEU A 443 -1.96 -7.71 -13.32
C LEU A 443 -0.57 -7.12 -13.06
N ARG A 444 0.31 -7.83 -12.33
CA ARG A 444 1.64 -7.28 -12.04
C ARG A 444 2.80 -8.25 -12.11
N ASN A 445 3.97 -7.76 -12.55
CA ASN A 445 5.20 -8.54 -12.66
C ASN A 445 5.05 -9.82 -13.53
N ASN A 446 4.10 -9.86 -14.46
CA ASN A 446 3.97 -10.97 -15.37
C ASN A 446 4.93 -10.78 -16.56
N THR A 447 5.43 -11.87 -17.10
CA THR A 447 6.15 -11.91 -18.38
C THR A 447 5.23 -12.54 -19.42
N ILE A 448 5.04 -11.88 -20.56
CA ILE A 448 4.17 -12.35 -21.64
C ILE A 448 4.95 -12.27 -22.94
N SER A 449 4.94 -13.33 -23.73
CA SER A 449 5.69 -13.33 -24.99
C SER A 449 5.15 -14.27 -26.06
N ASN A 450 5.29 -13.88 -27.33
CA ASN A 450 4.82 -14.67 -28.48
C ASN A 450 3.31 -14.94 -28.39
N SER A 451 2.53 -13.90 -28.08
CA SER A 451 1.07 -13.98 -28.11
C SER A 451 0.55 -13.81 -29.54
N GLY A 452 -0.52 -14.53 -29.86
CA GLY A 452 -1.07 -14.61 -31.22
C GLY A 452 -1.96 -13.42 -31.60
N ASP A 453 -2.48 -12.72 -30.61
CA ASP A 453 -3.24 -11.48 -30.71
C ASP A 453 -2.70 -10.48 -29.66
N ASP A 454 -3.45 -10.13 -28.60
CA ASP A 454 -3.01 -9.22 -27.54
C ASP A 454 -2.19 -9.93 -26.45
N ALA A 455 -1.24 -9.24 -25.83
CA ALA A 455 -0.59 -9.81 -24.64
C ALA A 455 -1.49 -9.73 -23.40
N ILE A 456 -2.18 -8.61 -23.25
CA ILE A 456 -3.14 -8.35 -22.17
C ILE A 456 -4.34 -7.65 -22.78
N ASP A 457 -5.50 -8.32 -22.83
CA ASP A 457 -6.77 -7.72 -23.23
C ASP A 457 -7.70 -7.52 -22.01
N LEU A 458 -8.34 -6.36 -21.95
CA LEU A 458 -9.34 -5.99 -20.94
C LEU A 458 -10.63 -5.55 -21.63
N GLU A 459 -11.62 -6.44 -21.67
CA GLU A 459 -12.96 -6.13 -22.16
C GLU A 459 -13.96 -5.92 -21.00
N SER A 460 -14.60 -4.74 -20.97
CA SER A 460 -15.66 -4.39 -19.99
C SER A 460 -15.22 -4.57 -18.53
N SER A 461 -13.99 -4.17 -18.21
CA SER A 461 -13.30 -4.45 -16.95
C SER A 461 -12.71 -3.18 -16.32
N ASP A 462 -13.54 -2.44 -15.57
CA ASP A 462 -13.16 -1.14 -15.01
C ASP A 462 -12.16 -1.25 -13.85
N ASN A 463 -11.41 -0.17 -13.60
CA ASN A 463 -10.54 0.01 -12.44
C ASN A 463 -9.39 -1.01 -12.35
N ALA A 464 -8.94 -1.55 -13.48
CA ALA A 464 -7.82 -2.46 -13.50
C ALA A 464 -6.47 -1.77 -13.19
N VAL A 465 -5.53 -2.52 -12.65
CA VAL A 465 -4.15 -2.07 -12.38
C VAL A 465 -3.17 -3.01 -13.08
N ILE A 466 -2.48 -2.50 -14.10
CA ILE A 466 -1.53 -3.25 -14.93
C ILE A 466 -0.14 -2.67 -14.71
N GLN A 467 0.70 -3.38 -13.93
CA GLN A 467 1.94 -2.83 -13.38
C GLN A 467 3.17 -3.71 -13.56
N ASN A 468 4.28 -3.12 -14.01
CA ASN A 468 5.59 -3.79 -14.06
C ASN A 468 5.59 -5.11 -14.86
N ASN A 469 4.73 -5.25 -15.86
CA ASN A 469 4.74 -6.42 -16.74
C ASN A 469 5.81 -6.25 -17.84
N THR A 470 6.37 -7.37 -18.29
CA THR A 470 7.32 -7.43 -19.42
C THR A 470 6.65 -8.15 -20.58
N ILE A 471 6.49 -7.46 -21.70
CA ILE A 471 5.72 -7.92 -22.86
C ILE A 471 6.60 -7.86 -24.10
N THR A 472 6.74 -8.98 -24.81
CA THR A 472 7.62 -9.04 -26.00
C THR A 472 7.09 -9.92 -27.13
N ASN A 473 7.23 -9.49 -28.38
CA ASN A 473 6.81 -10.25 -29.58
C ASN A 473 5.32 -10.62 -29.52
N VAL A 474 4.48 -9.63 -29.63
CA VAL A 474 3.01 -9.76 -29.67
C VAL A 474 2.55 -9.41 -31.07
N VAL A 475 1.45 -9.99 -31.54
CA VAL A 475 0.95 -9.72 -32.89
C VAL A 475 0.15 -8.42 -32.92
N GLU A 476 -0.81 -8.22 -32.00
CA GLU A 476 -1.64 -7.01 -31.96
C GLU A 476 -1.15 -6.01 -30.90
N ALA A 477 -1.86 -5.83 -29.78
CA ALA A 477 -1.50 -4.85 -28.75
C ALA A 477 -0.72 -5.48 -27.60
N GLY A 478 0.30 -4.78 -27.12
CA GLY A 478 0.94 -5.14 -25.85
C GLY A 478 -0.06 -5.11 -24.69
N ILE A 479 -0.88 -4.07 -24.62
CA ILE A 479 -1.99 -3.95 -23.67
C ILE A 479 -3.17 -3.28 -24.37
N GLN A 480 -4.32 -3.96 -24.41
CA GLN A 480 -5.58 -3.44 -24.91
C GLN A 480 -6.55 -3.15 -23.76
N LEU A 481 -7.24 -2.01 -23.86
CA LEU A 481 -8.42 -1.69 -23.06
C LEU A 481 -9.58 -1.47 -24.02
N PHE A 482 -10.61 -2.31 -23.95
CA PHE A 482 -11.84 -2.14 -24.70
C PHE A 482 -13.02 -1.97 -23.75
N THR A 483 -13.66 -0.80 -23.77
CA THR A 483 -14.78 -0.46 -22.86
C THR A 483 -14.46 -0.60 -21.36
N SER A 484 -13.21 -0.31 -20.98
CA SER A 484 -12.66 -0.56 -19.63
C SER A 484 -12.15 0.74 -18.99
N ALA A 485 -13.02 1.41 -18.22
CA ALA A 485 -12.75 2.74 -17.70
C ALA A 485 -11.83 2.74 -16.46
N SER A 486 -11.13 3.86 -16.25
CA SER A 486 -10.32 4.14 -15.05
C SER A 486 -9.20 3.12 -14.78
N ALA A 487 -8.67 2.47 -15.83
CA ALA A 487 -7.51 1.60 -15.71
C ALA A 487 -6.23 2.40 -15.40
N THR A 488 -5.33 1.80 -14.61
CA THR A 488 -3.99 2.32 -14.33
C THR A 488 -2.94 1.40 -14.97
N ILE A 489 -2.20 1.91 -15.95
CA ILE A 489 -1.14 1.18 -16.67
C ILE A 489 0.20 1.83 -16.35
N GLU A 490 1.01 1.17 -15.52
CA GLU A 490 2.21 1.78 -14.94
C GLU A 490 3.47 0.90 -14.99
N GLY A 491 4.59 1.48 -15.41
CA GLY A 491 5.90 0.84 -15.29
C GLY A 491 6.08 -0.43 -16.14
N ASN A 492 5.24 -0.65 -17.16
CA ASN A 492 5.34 -1.81 -18.03
C ASN A 492 6.44 -1.61 -19.08
N SER A 493 7.05 -2.71 -19.51
CA SER A 493 8.05 -2.76 -20.58
C SER A 493 7.48 -3.55 -21.76
N ILE A 494 7.21 -2.88 -22.87
CA ILE A 494 6.57 -3.46 -24.05
C ILE A 494 7.50 -3.33 -25.26
N ALA A 495 7.76 -4.44 -25.96
CA ALA A 495 8.60 -4.42 -27.16
C ALA A 495 8.17 -5.39 -28.26
N GLY A 496 8.04 -4.91 -29.50
CA GLY A 496 7.66 -5.75 -30.64
C GLY A 496 6.18 -6.14 -30.58
N ALA A 497 5.31 -5.18 -30.89
CA ALA A 497 3.86 -5.34 -31.02
C ALA A 497 3.35 -4.40 -32.13
N ASP A 498 2.15 -4.60 -32.65
CA ASP A 498 1.54 -3.68 -33.60
C ASP A 498 1.12 -2.38 -32.88
N PHE A 499 0.50 -2.50 -31.70
CA PHE A 499 0.24 -1.37 -30.78
C PHE A 499 0.96 -1.59 -29.45
N GLY A 500 1.52 -0.53 -28.85
CA GLY A 500 2.12 -0.64 -27.52
C GLY A 500 1.06 -0.75 -26.43
N ILE A 501 0.27 0.31 -26.28
CA ILE A 501 -0.91 0.38 -25.42
C ILE A 501 -2.06 0.96 -26.24
N PHE A 502 -3.18 0.26 -26.36
CA PHE A 502 -4.37 0.75 -27.06
C PHE A 502 -5.56 0.84 -26.10
N ALA A 503 -6.09 2.05 -25.91
CA ALA A 503 -7.29 2.29 -25.13
C ALA A 503 -8.42 2.79 -26.02
N SER A 504 -9.44 1.94 -26.19
CA SER A 504 -10.64 2.21 -26.99
C SER A 504 -11.89 2.23 -26.12
N GLU A 505 -12.72 3.26 -26.27
CA GLU A 505 -13.95 3.47 -25.48
C GLU A 505 -13.72 3.40 -23.94
N SER A 506 -12.52 3.74 -23.48
CA SER A 506 -11.99 3.47 -22.13
C SER A 506 -11.61 4.77 -21.42
N ASN A 507 -12.64 5.47 -20.93
CA ASN A 507 -12.49 6.79 -20.29
C ASN A 507 -11.62 6.75 -19.01
N ASN A 508 -10.94 7.87 -18.71
CA ASN A 508 -10.15 8.11 -17.50
C ASN A 508 -8.92 7.20 -17.32
N ALA A 509 -8.41 6.58 -18.38
CA ALA A 509 -7.20 5.76 -18.32
C ALA A 509 -5.98 6.59 -17.83
N GLN A 510 -5.17 6.00 -16.94
CA GLN A 510 -3.94 6.57 -16.41
C GLN A 510 -2.76 5.75 -16.92
N ILE A 511 -1.99 6.27 -17.87
CA ILE A 511 -0.88 5.57 -18.53
C ILE A 511 0.43 6.27 -18.16
N GLN A 512 1.20 5.68 -17.25
CA GLN A 512 2.34 6.36 -16.62
C GLN A 512 3.64 5.55 -16.56
N GLY A 513 4.77 6.18 -16.89
CA GLY A 513 6.08 5.59 -16.66
C GLY A 513 6.38 4.29 -17.42
N ASN A 514 5.67 4.01 -18.52
CA ASN A 514 5.89 2.82 -19.33
C ASN A 514 7.08 3.02 -20.29
N THR A 515 7.77 1.93 -20.63
CA THR A 515 8.82 1.88 -21.65
C THR A 515 8.33 1.06 -22.83
N ILE A 516 8.17 1.68 -23.99
CA ILE A 516 7.55 1.08 -25.18
C ILE A 516 8.51 1.21 -26.35
N SER A 517 8.77 0.12 -27.08
CA SER A 517 9.73 0.18 -28.19
C SER A 517 9.48 -0.80 -29.34
N ASN A 518 9.90 -0.43 -30.55
CA ASN A 518 9.79 -1.26 -31.75
C ASN A 518 8.33 -1.66 -32.00
N ILE A 519 7.48 -0.66 -32.24
CA ILE A 519 6.03 -0.81 -32.41
C ILE A 519 5.66 -0.53 -33.87
N ALA A 520 4.81 -1.37 -34.48
CA ALA A 520 4.49 -1.27 -35.91
C ALA A 520 3.51 -0.13 -36.26
N PHE A 521 2.68 0.29 -35.30
CA PHE A 521 1.76 1.43 -35.43
C PHE A 521 2.04 2.45 -34.31
N SER A 522 1.08 2.65 -33.41
CA SER A 522 1.11 3.62 -32.32
C SER A 522 1.76 3.04 -31.05
N GLY A 523 2.73 3.76 -30.49
CA GLY A 523 3.28 3.43 -29.16
C GLY A 523 2.20 3.45 -28.08
N ILE A 524 1.41 4.53 -28.03
CA ILE A 524 0.20 4.62 -27.20
C ILE A 524 -0.92 5.20 -28.06
N GLU A 525 -2.09 4.56 -28.06
CA GLU A 525 -3.28 5.03 -28.77
C GLU A 525 -4.46 5.18 -27.82
N ILE A 526 -5.15 6.33 -27.91
CA ILE A 526 -6.34 6.67 -27.14
C ILE A 526 -7.46 7.02 -28.13
N ALA A 527 -8.38 6.08 -28.34
CA ALA A 527 -9.50 6.23 -29.27
C ALA A 527 -10.83 6.29 -28.52
N GLU A 528 -11.67 7.27 -28.84
CA GLU A 528 -13.01 7.43 -28.28
C GLU A 528 -13.04 7.39 -26.73
N SER A 529 -11.97 7.89 -26.10
CA SER A 529 -11.65 7.71 -24.68
C SER A 529 -11.34 9.05 -24.02
N ASN A 530 -12.29 9.57 -23.24
CA ASN A 530 -12.19 10.90 -22.65
C ASN A 530 -11.41 10.89 -21.33
N ALA A 531 -10.84 12.05 -20.99
CA ALA A 531 -10.14 12.31 -19.73
C ALA A 531 -8.94 11.38 -19.46
N ALA A 532 -8.30 10.87 -20.51
CA ALA A 532 -7.09 10.07 -20.38
C ALA A 532 -5.89 10.93 -19.91
N THR A 533 -4.99 10.34 -19.14
CA THR A 533 -3.74 10.96 -18.71
C THR A 533 -2.55 10.09 -19.12
N VAL A 534 -1.69 10.62 -19.99
CA VAL A 534 -0.50 9.93 -20.51
C VAL A 534 0.74 10.68 -20.01
N THR A 535 1.41 10.14 -18.99
CA THR A 535 2.46 10.87 -18.26
C THR A 535 3.78 10.10 -18.11
N GLY A 536 4.91 10.72 -18.47
CA GLY A 536 6.22 10.19 -18.11
C GLY A 536 6.61 8.89 -18.82
N ASN A 537 5.99 8.57 -19.95
CA ASN A 537 6.31 7.38 -20.73
C ASN A 537 7.54 7.63 -21.62
N THR A 538 8.28 6.56 -21.92
CA THR A 538 9.42 6.56 -22.83
C THR A 538 9.08 5.67 -24.03
N ILE A 539 8.99 6.25 -25.23
CA ILE A 539 8.55 5.58 -26.45
C ILE A 539 9.64 5.73 -27.51
N SER A 540 10.04 4.64 -28.14
CA SER A 540 11.09 4.68 -29.17
C SER A 540 10.87 3.71 -30.33
N ASN A 541 11.20 4.09 -31.56
CA ASN A 541 11.04 3.25 -32.75
C ASN A 541 9.57 2.83 -32.95
N SER A 542 8.71 3.81 -33.19
CA SER A 542 7.33 3.56 -33.66
C SER A 542 7.28 3.76 -35.17
N ASP A 543 6.73 2.80 -35.90
CA ASP A 543 6.64 2.84 -37.36
C ASP A 543 5.51 3.78 -37.85
N GLU A 544 4.59 4.20 -36.98
CA GLU A 544 3.65 5.30 -37.23
C GLU A 544 3.79 6.40 -36.18
N PHE A 545 3.09 6.28 -35.06
CA PHE A 545 2.96 7.34 -34.06
C PHE A 545 3.63 7.00 -32.73
N GLY A 546 4.24 7.98 -32.08
CA GLY A 546 4.64 7.82 -30.69
C GLY A 546 3.40 7.72 -29.79
N ILE A 547 2.54 8.76 -29.84
CA ILE A 547 1.24 8.81 -29.16
C ILE A 547 0.18 9.29 -30.16
N PHE A 548 -0.94 8.56 -30.27
CA PHE A 548 -2.07 8.95 -31.11
C PHE A 548 -3.34 9.12 -30.27
N ILE A 549 -4.03 10.25 -30.43
CA ILE A 549 -5.28 10.57 -29.74
C ILE A 549 -6.37 10.79 -30.81
N ASP A 550 -7.34 9.88 -30.88
CA ASP A 550 -8.45 9.92 -31.83
C ASP A 550 -9.79 10.15 -31.12
N THR A 551 -10.54 11.15 -31.57
CA THR A 551 -11.95 11.38 -31.20
C THR A 551 -12.17 11.37 -29.69
N SER A 552 -11.27 12.02 -28.95
CA SER A 552 -11.22 12.01 -27.49
C SER A 552 -11.21 13.42 -26.90
N ASP A 553 -11.87 13.61 -25.76
CA ASP A 553 -11.97 14.89 -25.05
C ASP A 553 -11.14 14.93 -23.75
N SER A 554 -10.66 16.11 -23.37
CA SER A 554 -10.06 16.39 -22.06
C SER A 554 -8.80 15.57 -21.75
N THR A 555 -7.98 15.26 -22.76
CA THR A 555 -6.76 14.44 -22.61
C THR A 555 -5.55 15.28 -22.16
N LEU A 556 -4.79 14.75 -21.20
CA LEU A 556 -3.52 15.32 -20.74
C LEU A 556 -2.35 14.43 -21.15
N VAL A 557 -1.44 14.94 -21.97
CA VAL A 557 -0.19 14.27 -22.36
C VAL A 557 0.98 15.10 -21.84
N GLN A 558 1.73 14.58 -20.87
CA GLN A 558 2.80 15.35 -20.23
C GLN A 558 4.07 14.57 -19.90
N MET A 559 5.21 15.24 -19.98
CA MET A 559 6.51 14.68 -19.56
C MET A 559 6.90 13.37 -20.28
N ASN A 560 6.34 13.10 -21.46
CA ASN A 560 6.71 11.92 -22.25
C ASN A 560 7.99 12.18 -23.05
N GLN A 561 8.79 11.14 -23.24
CA GLN A 561 9.99 11.15 -24.08
C GLN A 561 9.74 10.24 -25.27
N ILE A 562 9.70 10.82 -26.47
CA ILE A 562 9.39 10.12 -27.72
C ILE A 562 10.58 10.30 -28.65
N THR A 563 11.11 9.20 -29.20
CA THR A 563 12.26 9.23 -30.11
C THR A 563 12.03 8.29 -31.28
N ASP A 564 12.43 8.68 -32.50
CA ASP A 564 12.39 7.80 -33.67
C ASP A 564 10.95 7.29 -34.00
N SER A 565 10.00 8.21 -34.16
CA SER A 565 8.66 7.89 -34.69
C SER A 565 8.60 8.21 -36.18
N THR A 566 8.24 7.25 -37.02
CA THR A 566 8.36 7.39 -38.49
C THR A 566 7.36 8.40 -39.08
N LEU A 567 6.14 8.51 -38.54
CA LEU A 567 5.20 9.56 -38.92
C LEU A 567 5.25 10.72 -37.91
N SER A 568 4.44 10.68 -36.86
CA SER A 568 4.32 11.78 -35.90
C SER A 568 4.77 11.36 -34.50
N GLY A 569 5.41 12.27 -33.76
CA GLY A 569 5.70 12.02 -32.35
C GLY A 569 4.42 11.92 -31.52
N ILE A 570 3.57 12.94 -31.62
CA ILE A 570 2.21 12.99 -31.05
C ILE A 570 1.25 13.45 -32.14
N GLU A 571 0.16 12.72 -32.35
CA GLU A 571 -0.90 13.08 -33.29
C GLU A 571 -2.27 13.17 -32.61
N LEU A 572 -3.04 14.19 -32.98
CA LEU A 572 -4.41 14.43 -32.52
C LEU A 572 -5.35 14.43 -33.72
N THR A 573 -6.37 13.58 -33.73
CA THR A 573 -7.42 13.60 -34.76
C THR A 573 -8.76 13.77 -34.09
N THR A 574 -9.50 14.81 -34.47
CA THR A 574 -10.83 15.15 -33.91
C THR A 574 -10.86 15.18 -32.38
N ALA A 575 -9.72 15.49 -31.75
CA ALA A 575 -9.57 15.54 -30.31
C ALA A 575 -9.94 16.93 -29.78
N THR A 576 -10.49 17.00 -28.56
CA THR A 576 -10.96 18.25 -27.98
C THR A 576 -10.44 18.47 -26.56
N ASN A 577 -10.22 19.73 -26.17
CA ASN A 577 -9.71 20.10 -24.84
C ASN A 577 -8.41 19.37 -24.45
N THR A 578 -7.47 19.23 -25.39
CA THR A 578 -6.24 18.44 -25.20
C THR A 578 -5.06 19.33 -24.80
N SER A 579 -4.29 18.89 -23.80
CA SER A 579 -3.09 19.57 -23.31
C SER A 579 -1.84 18.71 -23.49
N LEU A 580 -0.88 19.20 -24.28
CA LEU A 580 0.45 18.61 -24.46
C LEU A 580 1.49 19.47 -23.73
N ILE A 581 2.01 18.97 -22.61
CA ILE A 581 2.83 19.77 -21.69
C ILE A 581 4.17 19.10 -21.37
N ARG A 582 5.30 19.79 -21.58
CA ARG A 582 6.64 19.30 -21.20
C ARG A 582 7.03 17.96 -21.84
N ASN A 583 6.54 17.66 -23.05
CA ASN A 583 6.99 16.47 -23.78
C ASN A 583 8.30 16.76 -24.51
N THR A 584 9.17 15.77 -24.60
CA THR A 584 10.41 15.80 -25.37
C THR A 584 10.26 14.86 -26.55
N ILE A 585 10.33 15.40 -27.77
CA ILE A 585 10.11 14.66 -29.01
C ILE A 585 11.33 14.86 -29.90
N ASN A 586 11.96 13.76 -30.29
CA ASN A 586 13.20 13.79 -31.06
C ASN A 586 13.11 12.87 -32.28
N ASN A 587 13.57 13.33 -33.43
CA ASN A 587 13.65 12.54 -34.65
C ASN A 587 12.31 11.87 -35.02
N SER A 588 11.25 12.67 -35.08
CA SER A 588 9.97 12.26 -35.67
C SER A 588 9.94 12.65 -37.16
N GLY A 589 9.22 11.88 -37.97
CA GLY A 589 9.02 12.15 -39.40
C GLY A 589 8.11 13.36 -39.66
N SER A 590 7.01 13.12 -40.38
CA SER A 590 5.94 14.06 -40.79
C SER A 590 5.73 15.31 -39.91
N GLY A 591 5.76 15.15 -38.59
CA GLY A 591 5.83 16.25 -37.61
C GLY A 591 6.15 15.71 -36.21
N ALA A 592 6.59 16.56 -35.27
CA ALA A 592 6.67 16.11 -33.88
C ALA A 592 5.30 16.13 -33.20
N ILE A 593 4.53 17.18 -33.42
CA ILE A 593 3.16 17.35 -32.91
C ILE A 593 2.25 17.69 -34.08
N VAL A 594 1.26 16.85 -34.34
CA VAL A 594 0.30 17.04 -35.43
C VAL A 594 -1.12 17.06 -34.87
N ALA A 595 -1.97 17.94 -35.37
CA ALA A 595 -3.39 17.96 -35.02
C ALA A 595 -4.27 18.19 -36.26
N PHE A 596 -5.30 17.37 -36.43
CA PHE A 596 -6.29 17.46 -37.50
C PHE A 596 -7.70 17.59 -36.91
N GLY A 597 -8.48 18.57 -37.40
CA GLY A 597 -9.91 18.69 -37.06
C GLY A 597 -10.20 18.82 -35.56
N SER A 598 -9.23 19.30 -34.78
CA SER A 598 -9.23 19.28 -33.32
C SER A 598 -9.63 20.63 -32.73
N ASP A 599 -10.21 20.64 -31.52
CA ASP A 599 -10.71 21.86 -30.86
C ASP A 599 -9.98 22.08 -29.53
N THR A 600 -9.59 23.33 -29.27
CA THR A 600 -9.10 23.77 -27.96
C THR A 600 -7.86 22.98 -27.50
N ILE A 601 -6.69 23.44 -27.96
CA ILE A 601 -5.40 22.74 -27.80
C ILE A 601 -4.44 23.63 -27.01
N VAL A 602 -3.74 23.04 -26.03
CA VAL A 602 -2.67 23.71 -25.29
C VAL A 602 -1.35 22.97 -25.51
N LEU A 603 -0.39 23.60 -26.16
CA LEU A 603 0.97 23.12 -26.38
C LEU A 603 1.93 23.97 -25.55
N GLN A 604 2.39 23.44 -24.42
CA GLN A 604 3.20 24.21 -23.48
C GLN A 604 4.52 23.54 -23.06
N ASN A 605 5.62 24.29 -23.09
CA ASN A 605 6.92 23.83 -22.58
C ASN A 605 7.45 22.55 -23.27
N ASN A 606 7.01 22.22 -24.48
CA ASN A 606 7.50 21.05 -25.21
C ASN A 606 8.87 21.33 -25.84
N GLN A 607 9.68 20.29 -25.97
CA GLN A 607 10.97 20.31 -26.64
C GLN A 607 10.91 19.41 -27.86
N VAL A 608 11.12 19.99 -29.04
CA VAL A 608 11.12 19.31 -30.33
C VAL A 608 12.48 19.46 -31.00
N THR A 609 13.13 18.35 -31.35
CA THR A 609 14.46 18.32 -31.98
C THR A 609 14.53 17.40 -33.20
N ASP A 610 15.32 17.80 -34.20
CA ASP A 610 15.76 16.98 -35.34
C ASP A 610 14.61 16.29 -36.12
N THR A 611 13.50 17.00 -36.34
CA THR A 611 12.32 16.43 -37.03
C THR A 611 12.44 16.49 -38.55
N ALA A 612 12.14 15.38 -39.22
CA ALA A 612 12.10 15.27 -40.67
C ALA A 612 10.68 15.50 -41.19
N THR A 613 10.28 16.76 -41.34
CA THR A 613 8.93 17.13 -41.77
C THR A 613 8.81 16.88 -43.28
N ASP A 614 8.39 15.67 -43.65
CA ASP A 614 8.23 15.22 -45.04
C ASP A 614 6.84 14.59 -45.19
N ILE A 615 5.79 15.39 -45.01
CA ILE A 615 4.44 14.96 -45.40
C ILE A 615 4.39 15.00 -46.93
N THR A 616 3.66 14.08 -47.56
CA THR A 616 3.50 13.97 -49.03
C THR A 616 3.45 15.32 -49.72
N ALA A 617 3.99 15.44 -50.95
CA ALA A 617 4.31 16.67 -51.73
C ALA A 617 3.22 17.76 -51.88
N ASP A 618 2.07 17.54 -51.26
CA ASP A 618 0.83 18.28 -51.31
C ASP A 618 0.46 18.90 -49.94
N SER A 619 1.19 18.73 -48.83
CA SER A 619 0.81 19.32 -47.52
C SER A 619 1.89 20.18 -46.89
N ILE A 620 1.50 21.18 -46.09
CA ILE A 620 2.43 21.90 -45.22
C ILE A 620 2.89 21.01 -44.07
N ALA A 621 4.20 20.90 -43.87
CA ALA A 621 4.78 20.12 -42.78
C ALA A 621 5.61 21.01 -41.84
N GLY A 622 5.41 20.83 -40.54
CA GLY A 622 6.11 21.57 -39.49
C GLY A 622 6.39 20.70 -38.26
N ALA A 623 7.34 21.13 -37.42
CA ALA A 623 7.58 20.45 -36.14
C ALA A 623 6.29 20.40 -35.30
N ILE A 624 5.58 21.52 -35.25
CA ILE A 624 4.19 21.59 -34.80
C ILE A 624 3.34 21.90 -36.02
N PHE A 625 2.43 21.01 -36.39
CA PHE A 625 1.54 21.16 -37.53
C PHE A 625 0.07 21.03 -37.11
N LEU A 626 -0.69 22.11 -37.26
CA LEU A 626 -2.10 22.16 -36.85
C LEU A 626 -2.98 22.46 -38.06
N GLN A 627 -3.83 21.51 -38.43
CA GLN A 627 -4.73 21.63 -39.57
C GLN A 627 -6.19 21.53 -39.13
N GLU A 628 -7.03 22.41 -39.69
CA GLU A 628 -8.49 22.42 -39.44
C GLU A 628 -8.84 22.51 -37.95
N VAL A 629 -8.01 23.25 -37.19
CA VAL A 629 -8.21 23.42 -35.76
C VAL A 629 -9.13 24.59 -35.45
N VAL A 630 -10.03 24.41 -34.49
CA VAL A 630 -11.01 25.42 -34.06
C VAL A 630 -10.89 25.72 -32.57
N GLY A 631 -11.59 26.76 -32.12
CA GLY A 631 -11.61 27.15 -30.71
C GLY A 631 -10.30 27.79 -30.25
N THR A 632 -9.85 27.51 -29.03
CA THR A 632 -8.68 28.20 -28.43
C THR A 632 -7.40 27.38 -28.58
N VAL A 633 -6.44 27.86 -29.37
CA VAL A 633 -5.15 27.21 -29.58
C VAL A 633 -4.03 28.03 -28.95
N ASN A 634 -3.34 27.47 -27.96
CA ASN A 634 -2.23 28.11 -27.27
C ASN A 634 -0.93 27.33 -27.51
N VAL A 635 0.05 27.95 -28.15
CA VAL A 635 1.39 27.41 -28.37
C VAL A 635 2.39 28.28 -27.64
N THR A 636 2.77 27.89 -26.42
CA THR A 636 3.53 28.75 -25.51
C THR A 636 4.75 28.08 -24.90
N ASP A 637 5.84 28.82 -24.73
CA ASP A 637 7.06 28.35 -24.05
C ASP A 637 7.74 27.11 -24.69
N ASN A 638 7.48 26.81 -25.97
CA ASN A 638 8.06 25.62 -26.62
C ASN A 638 9.46 25.92 -27.19
N MET A 639 10.30 24.88 -27.23
CA MET A 639 11.62 24.90 -27.88
C MET A 639 11.57 23.99 -29.10
N ILE A 640 11.82 24.55 -30.29
CA ILE A 640 11.77 23.84 -31.57
C ILE A 640 13.10 24.05 -32.27
N THR A 641 13.81 22.97 -32.57
CA THR A 641 15.11 23.03 -33.26
C THR A 641 15.27 21.96 -34.32
N GLY A 642 15.91 22.33 -35.43
CA GLY A 642 16.41 21.35 -36.40
C GLY A 642 15.33 20.72 -37.26
N THR A 643 14.32 21.50 -37.66
CA THR A 643 13.30 21.00 -38.61
C THR A 643 13.87 20.96 -40.02
N THR A 644 13.60 19.87 -40.74
CA THR A 644 14.14 19.62 -42.08
C THR A 644 13.03 19.24 -43.06
N GLY A 645 13.13 19.66 -44.33
CA GLY A 645 12.10 19.40 -45.33
C GLY A 645 12.68 19.26 -46.74
N THR A 646 11.98 18.54 -47.63
CA THR A 646 12.48 18.30 -48.99
C THR A 646 11.94 19.30 -50.03
N ASN A 647 10.76 19.88 -49.78
CA ASN A 647 10.12 20.87 -50.65
C ASN A 647 10.12 22.28 -50.05
N GLN A 648 9.53 23.27 -50.75
CA GLN A 648 9.52 24.66 -50.28
C GLN A 648 8.53 24.97 -49.15
N PHE A 649 7.65 24.02 -48.84
CA PHE A 649 6.54 24.18 -47.90
C PHE A 649 6.76 23.43 -46.58
N ASP A 650 7.84 22.64 -46.55
CA ASP A 650 8.23 21.77 -45.45
C ASP A 650 9.32 22.44 -44.61
N GLY A 651 9.60 21.88 -43.44
CA GLY A 651 10.65 22.35 -42.56
C GLY A 651 10.22 23.55 -41.72
N GLN A 652 8.92 23.79 -41.56
CA GLN A 652 8.42 24.88 -40.72
C GLN A 652 8.66 24.57 -39.24
N GLY A 653 8.86 25.61 -38.43
CA GLY A 653 8.85 25.45 -36.97
C GLY A 653 7.45 25.15 -36.47
N ILE A 654 6.55 26.11 -36.69
CA ILE A 654 5.11 26.00 -36.40
C ILE A 654 4.35 26.28 -37.69
N ALA A 655 3.51 25.34 -38.12
CA ALA A 655 2.67 25.45 -39.30
C ALA A 655 1.19 25.33 -38.89
N ILE A 656 0.36 26.26 -39.35
CA ILE A 656 -1.08 26.24 -39.07
C ILE A 656 -1.84 26.44 -40.38
N GLY A 657 -2.68 25.48 -40.74
CA GLY A 657 -3.59 25.55 -41.88
C GLY A 657 -5.03 25.43 -41.43
N ASN A 658 -5.76 26.54 -41.39
CA ASN A 658 -7.17 26.50 -41.01
C ASN A 658 -8.09 26.89 -42.16
N SER A 659 -8.91 25.93 -42.57
CA SER A 659 -9.98 26.09 -43.57
C SER A 659 -11.37 26.08 -42.95
N THR A 660 -11.50 25.91 -41.62
CA THR A 660 -12.81 25.69 -40.96
C THR A 660 -12.97 26.45 -39.64
N GLY A 661 -14.18 26.96 -39.40
CA GLY A 661 -14.60 27.47 -38.08
C GLY A 661 -13.82 28.68 -37.54
N ASP A 662 -14.10 29.07 -36.30
CA ASP A 662 -13.43 30.20 -35.65
C ASP A 662 -12.24 29.73 -34.82
N ILE A 663 -11.07 30.39 -34.95
CA ILE A 663 -9.85 30.10 -34.19
C ILE A 663 -9.37 31.33 -33.39
N ALA A 664 -9.12 31.11 -32.10
CA ALA A 664 -8.41 32.04 -31.23
C ALA A 664 -7.00 31.50 -30.95
N LEU A 665 -6.01 32.02 -31.66
CA LEU A 665 -4.64 31.49 -31.70
C LEU A 665 -3.67 32.40 -30.93
N THR A 666 -2.95 31.82 -29.97
CA THR A 666 -1.85 32.47 -29.27
C THR A 666 -0.56 31.68 -29.48
N ILE A 667 0.47 32.32 -30.03
CA ILE A 667 1.84 31.79 -30.15
C ILE A 667 2.76 32.71 -29.37
N ASP A 668 3.12 32.34 -28.14
CA ASP A 668 3.86 33.20 -27.21
C ASP A 668 5.14 32.56 -26.67
N ASN A 669 6.23 33.34 -26.62
CA ASN A 669 7.46 32.97 -25.92
C ASN A 669 8.08 31.63 -26.38
N ASN A 670 7.96 31.26 -27.66
CA ASN A 670 8.62 30.08 -28.22
C ASN A 670 10.04 30.41 -28.72
N ASP A 671 10.97 29.45 -28.59
CA ASP A 671 12.32 29.51 -29.17
C ASP A 671 12.39 28.54 -30.34
N ILE A 672 12.43 29.09 -31.55
CA ILE A 672 12.36 28.39 -32.82
C ILE A 672 13.68 28.65 -33.55
N ASN A 673 14.51 27.63 -33.72
CA ASN A 673 15.84 27.83 -34.32
C ASN A 673 16.27 26.68 -35.23
N ASN A 674 17.25 26.93 -36.09
CA ASN A 674 17.82 25.92 -36.99
C ASN A 674 16.83 25.25 -37.96
N ASN A 675 15.77 25.95 -38.38
CA ASN A 675 14.73 25.40 -39.24
C ASN A 675 14.99 25.66 -40.73
N GLN A 676 14.47 24.79 -41.61
CA GLN A 676 14.62 24.88 -43.07
C GLN A 676 13.60 25.77 -43.78
N GLY A 677 12.40 25.89 -43.20
CA GLY A 677 11.28 26.67 -43.73
C GLY A 677 10.97 27.90 -42.89
N ASP A 678 9.70 28.33 -42.93
CA ASP A 678 9.22 29.44 -42.11
C ASP A 678 9.35 29.11 -40.62
N GLY A 679 9.65 30.11 -39.79
CA GLY A 679 9.66 29.91 -38.34
C GLY A 679 8.25 29.64 -37.83
N ILE A 680 7.34 30.53 -38.19
CA ILE A 680 5.89 30.39 -38.02
C ILE A 680 5.23 30.63 -39.38
N GLY A 681 4.48 29.67 -39.89
CA GLY A 681 3.62 29.81 -41.06
C GLY A 681 2.15 29.62 -40.69
N ILE A 682 1.31 30.59 -41.04
CA ILE A 682 -0.14 30.54 -40.82
C ILE A 682 -0.87 30.75 -42.15
N ALA A 683 -1.89 29.95 -42.34
CA ALA A 683 -2.71 29.89 -43.53
C ALA A 683 -4.19 29.85 -43.17
N LEU A 684 -4.97 30.78 -43.73
CA LEU A 684 -6.43 30.73 -43.73
C LEU A 684 -6.90 30.60 -45.18
N ILE A 685 -7.24 29.39 -45.60
CA ILE A 685 -7.51 29.01 -47.00
C ILE A 685 -8.54 27.86 -47.11
N ASP A 686 -9.42 27.86 -48.12
CA ASP A 686 -10.36 26.76 -48.42
C ASP A 686 -9.76 25.85 -49.51
N ILE A 687 -9.11 24.77 -49.09
CA ILE A 687 -8.39 23.88 -50.02
C ILE A 687 -9.07 22.53 -50.27
N PHE A 688 -10.11 22.15 -49.51
CA PHE A 688 -10.59 20.75 -49.54
C PHE A 688 -12.10 20.51 -49.48
N THR A 689 -12.96 21.48 -49.16
CA THR A 689 -14.40 21.20 -49.06
C THR A 689 -15.27 22.28 -49.68
N PRO A 690 -16.13 21.98 -50.68
CA PRO A 690 -17.14 22.93 -51.13
C PRO A 690 -18.18 23.15 -50.02
N GLY A 691 -17.96 24.19 -49.20
CA GLY A 691 -18.76 24.60 -48.05
C GLY A 691 -18.72 26.13 -47.86
N PRO A 692 -19.53 26.71 -46.96
CA PRO A 692 -19.62 28.16 -46.84
C PRO A 692 -18.46 28.72 -46.02
N GLY A 693 -17.37 29.08 -46.70
CA GLY A 693 -16.41 30.10 -46.30
C GLY A 693 -15.32 29.66 -45.34
N ASP A 694 -14.13 30.23 -45.55
CA ASP A 694 -12.98 30.19 -44.66
C ASP A 694 -13.31 30.65 -43.23
N GLY A 695 -12.58 30.11 -42.27
CA GLY A 695 -12.72 30.44 -40.86
C GLY A 695 -12.38 31.89 -40.49
N THR A 696 -12.89 32.37 -39.35
CA THR A 696 -12.43 33.63 -38.77
C THR A 696 -11.35 33.40 -37.72
N ALA A 697 -10.36 34.29 -37.66
CA ALA A 697 -9.22 34.14 -36.74
C ALA A 697 -8.96 35.41 -35.92
N ASP A 698 -8.68 35.20 -34.63
CA ASP A 698 -8.00 36.17 -33.76
C ASP A 698 -6.62 35.60 -33.42
N ILE A 699 -5.56 36.31 -33.81
CA ILE A 699 -4.18 35.80 -33.76
C ILE A 699 -3.28 36.73 -32.95
N ALA A 700 -2.55 36.16 -31.99
CA ALA A 700 -1.47 36.83 -31.25
C ALA A 700 -0.17 36.05 -31.38
N ILE A 701 0.87 36.65 -31.96
CA ILE A 701 2.23 36.11 -32.07
C ILE A 701 3.16 37.02 -31.29
N THR A 702 3.55 36.60 -30.08
CA THR A 702 4.24 37.48 -29.13
C THR A 702 5.52 36.89 -28.55
N ASN A 703 6.53 37.73 -28.34
CA ASN A 703 7.74 37.38 -27.60
C ASN A 703 8.52 36.14 -28.11
N ASN A 704 8.33 35.72 -29.36
CA ASN A 704 9.02 34.55 -29.91
C ASN A 704 10.44 34.92 -30.36
N ARG A 705 11.37 33.97 -30.22
CA ARG A 705 12.71 34.03 -30.81
C ARG A 705 12.75 33.08 -32.00
N ILE A 706 13.08 33.59 -33.19
CA ILE A 706 13.05 32.81 -34.43
C ILE A 706 14.36 32.98 -35.20
N SER A 707 14.96 31.85 -35.59
CA SER A 707 16.20 31.80 -36.38
C SER A 707 16.19 30.64 -37.39
N ASN A 708 16.04 30.93 -38.68
CA ASN A 708 15.98 29.90 -39.73
C ASN A 708 17.35 29.71 -40.43
N ASP A 709 18.39 29.43 -39.63
CA ASP A 709 19.80 29.47 -40.06
C ASP A 709 20.53 28.10 -40.06
N GLY A 710 19.83 26.99 -39.84
CA GLY A 710 20.43 25.75 -39.33
C GLY A 710 20.75 24.61 -40.30
N ALA A 711 20.37 24.66 -41.58
CA ALA A 711 20.41 23.46 -42.42
C ALA A 711 21.37 23.49 -43.62
N THR A 712 21.87 22.31 -44.00
CA THR A 712 22.60 22.07 -45.25
C THR A 712 21.64 21.86 -46.42
N GLY A 713 21.25 22.94 -47.07
CA GLY A 713 20.36 22.98 -48.25
C GLY A 713 20.07 24.43 -48.61
N PRO A 714 19.36 24.75 -49.71
CA PRO A 714 18.87 26.12 -49.87
C PRO A 714 17.89 26.36 -48.72
N LEU A 715 18.32 27.14 -47.71
CA LEU A 715 17.45 27.66 -46.65
C LEU A 715 16.27 28.37 -47.33
N ARG A 716 15.07 28.26 -46.78
CA ARG A 716 13.83 28.82 -47.33
C ARG A 716 13.04 29.44 -46.18
N GLY A 717 12.25 30.45 -46.47
CA GLY A 717 11.22 30.92 -45.54
C GLY A 717 11.53 32.18 -44.75
N ASP A 718 10.46 32.77 -44.26
CA ASP A 718 10.35 33.97 -43.45
C ASP A 718 10.44 33.63 -41.95
N GLY A 719 10.73 34.61 -41.10
CA GLY A 719 10.59 34.41 -39.66
C GLY A 719 9.13 34.11 -39.29
N ILE A 720 8.21 34.96 -39.75
CA ILE A 720 6.76 34.82 -39.60
C ILE A 720 6.11 35.05 -40.96
N ARG A 721 5.28 34.12 -41.40
CA ARG A 721 4.49 34.23 -42.63
C ARG A 721 3.01 33.99 -42.34
N ILE A 722 2.16 34.88 -42.83
CA ILE A 722 0.70 34.78 -42.72
C ILE A 722 0.09 34.97 -44.10
N ALA A 723 -0.71 33.99 -44.53
CA ALA A 723 -1.45 34.02 -45.78
C ALA A 723 -2.95 33.88 -45.51
N VAL A 724 -3.73 34.77 -46.13
CA VAL A 724 -5.19 34.74 -46.11
C VAL A 724 -5.68 34.74 -47.55
N GLU A 725 -6.46 33.74 -47.94
CA GLU A 725 -7.04 33.65 -49.27
C GLU A 725 -8.58 33.56 -49.18
N GLU A 726 -9.24 33.64 -50.33
CA GLU A 726 -10.70 33.52 -50.45
C GLU A 726 -11.50 34.38 -49.44
N ASP A 727 -12.47 33.79 -48.76
CA ASP A 727 -13.35 34.45 -47.78
C ASP A 727 -12.72 34.50 -46.37
N GLY A 728 -11.41 34.21 -46.23
CA GLY A 728 -10.68 34.19 -44.96
C GLY A 728 -10.71 35.52 -44.23
N VAL A 729 -10.98 35.51 -42.92
CA VAL A 729 -11.08 36.74 -42.12
C VAL A 729 -10.21 36.67 -40.86
N ILE A 730 -9.19 37.50 -40.80
CA ILE A 730 -8.49 37.84 -39.57
C ILE A 730 -9.17 39.07 -38.94
N ASN A 731 -9.90 38.85 -37.85
CA ASN A 731 -10.58 39.92 -37.10
C ASN A 731 -9.57 40.80 -36.35
N SER A 732 -8.59 40.18 -35.70
CA SER A 732 -7.48 40.84 -35.04
C SER A 732 -6.17 40.07 -35.19
N LEU A 733 -5.09 40.80 -35.46
CA LEU A 733 -3.74 40.25 -35.54
C LEU A 733 -2.78 41.11 -34.73
N LEU A 734 -2.11 40.51 -33.75
CA LEU A 734 -1.05 41.14 -32.98
C LEU A 734 0.26 40.40 -33.24
N ILE A 735 1.26 41.08 -33.79
CA ILE A 735 2.64 40.59 -33.87
C ILE A 735 3.51 41.52 -33.02
N GLU A 736 3.87 41.09 -31.81
CA GLU A 736 4.58 41.95 -30.85
C GLU A 736 5.81 41.33 -30.21
N GLY A 737 6.90 42.10 -30.11
CA GLY A 737 8.03 41.74 -29.25
C GLY A 737 8.85 40.54 -29.73
N ASN A 738 8.66 40.11 -30.98
CA ASN A 738 9.38 38.98 -31.55
C ASN A 738 10.80 39.39 -31.97
N THR A 739 11.75 38.46 -31.81
CA THR A 739 13.13 38.60 -32.30
C THR A 739 13.36 37.60 -33.42
N LEU A 740 13.48 38.10 -34.65
CA LEU A 740 13.65 37.33 -35.88
C LEU A 740 15.07 37.59 -36.41
N THR A 741 15.90 36.55 -36.52
CA THR A 741 17.31 36.68 -36.94
C THR A 741 17.69 35.69 -38.02
N GLY A 742 18.48 36.11 -39.01
CA GLY A 742 19.11 35.17 -39.96
C GLY A 742 18.14 34.41 -40.85
N ASN A 743 16.94 34.96 -41.09
CA ASN A 743 15.92 34.32 -41.94
C ASN A 743 16.31 34.42 -43.41
N PHE A 744 15.99 33.41 -44.22
CA PHE A 744 16.47 33.37 -45.60
C PHE A 744 15.68 34.27 -46.54
N ASN A 745 14.35 34.25 -46.50
CA ASN A 745 13.51 35.16 -47.29
C ASN A 745 13.36 36.49 -46.55
N GLY A 746 12.23 36.75 -45.90
CA GLY A 746 11.93 37.96 -45.15
C GLY A 746 11.89 37.75 -43.64
N GLY A 747 11.55 38.81 -42.92
CA GLY A 747 11.25 38.74 -41.49
C GLY A 747 9.80 38.38 -41.23
N ILE A 748 8.91 39.34 -41.49
CA ILE A 748 7.45 39.20 -41.35
C ILE A 748 6.81 39.39 -42.73
N ASP A 749 6.11 38.39 -43.25
CA ASP A 749 5.33 38.47 -44.49
C ASP A 749 3.84 38.26 -44.18
N ILE A 750 3.01 39.26 -44.49
CA ILE A 750 1.55 39.16 -44.43
C ILE A 750 1.00 39.39 -45.84
N SER A 751 0.27 38.41 -46.34
CA SER A 751 -0.32 38.44 -47.68
C SER A 751 -1.81 38.08 -47.63
N ALA A 752 -2.64 38.90 -48.27
CA ALA A 752 -4.05 38.63 -48.49
C ALA A 752 -4.35 38.57 -50.00
N GLY A 753 -5.00 37.51 -50.47
CA GLY A 753 -5.51 37.35 -51.83
C GLY A 753 -4.44 37.14 -52.92
N LEU A 754 -3.38 36.39 -52.61
CA LEU A 754 -2.20 36.19 -53.47
C LEU A 754 -2.26 34.87 -54.28
N ALA A 755 -3.44 34.27 -54.44
CA ALA A 755 -3.66 32.94 -55.05
C ALA A 755 -2.95 32.63 -56.40
N GLN A 756 -2.54 33.63 -57.21
CA GLN A 756 -1.92 33.38 -58.54
C GLN A 756 -0.43 33.70 -58.68
N LEU A 757 0.23 34.31 -57.68
CA LEU A 757 1.60 34.82 -57.87
C LEU A 757 2.67 34.25 -56.93
N THR A 758 2.30 33.59 -55.83
CA THR A 758 3.25 32.80 -55.00
C THR A 758 2.44 31.70 -54.31
N THR A 759 2.53 30.44 -54.72
CA THR A 759 3.19 29.35 -53.97
C THR A 759 3.22 29.50 -52.45
N ILE A 760 2.10 29.80 -51.80
CA ILE A 760 2.06 29.76 -50.33
C ILE A 760 1.76 28.34 -49.89
N LEU A 761 0.74 27.65 -50.42
CA LEU A 761 0.21 26.43 -49.80
C LEU A 761 -0.60 25.63 -50.83
N MET A 762 0.04 24.71 -51.57
CA MET A 762 -0.50 24.04 -52.76
C MET A 762 -0.99 24.99 -53.88
N PRO A 763 -0.65 24.74 -55.15
CA PRO A 763 -1.34 25.39 -56.25
C PRO A 763 -2.71 24.70 -56.46
N ASP A 764 -3.76 25.11 -55.76
CA ASP A 764 -5.12 24.84 -56.24
C ASP A 764 -5.46 25.87 -57.34
N PRO A 765 -5.60 25.44 -58.61
CA PRO A 765 -5.94 26.35 -59.70
C PRO A 765 -7.35 26.96 -59.58
N ASN A 766 -8.18 26.48 -58.64
CA ASN A 766 -9.51 27.01 -58.37
C ASN A 766 -9.55 28.04 -57.24
N LEU A 767 -8.47 28.23 -56.48
CA LEU A 767 -8.42 29.22 -55.41
C LEU A 767 -8.72 30.62 -55.96
N SER A 768 -9.73 31.25 -55.37
CA SER A 768 -10.04 32.66 -55.61
C SER A 768 -9.03 33.53 -54.85
N SER A 769 -8.46 34.53 -55.53
CA SER A 769 -7.64 35.57 -54.85
C SER A 769 -8.50 36.64 -54.17
N SER A 770 -9.82 36.54 -54.28
CA SER A 770 -10.74 37.59 -53.90
C SER A 770 -11.36 37.36 -52.52
N ASN A 771 -11.69 38.46 -51.83
CA ASN A 771 -12.38 38.55 -50.52
C ASN A 771 -11.53 38.37 -49.25
N ALA A 772 -10.20 38.24 -49.33
CA ALA A 772 -9.39 37.99 -48.15
C ALA A 772 -9.33 39.22 -47.22
N GLN A 773 -9.67 39.06 -45.94
CA GLN A 773 -9.77 40.17 -44.98
C GLN A 773 -8.75 40.06 -43.84
N VAL A 774 -7.95 41.12 -43.65
CA VAL A 774 -7.15 41.37 -42.45
C VAL A 774 -7.56 42.71 -41.87
N LEU A 775 -8.43 42.70 -40.86
CA LEU A 775 -9.21 43.88 -40.47
C LEU A 775 -8.54 44.77 -39.40
N ASN A 776 -7.79 44.18 -38.47
CA ASN A 776 -7.14 44.92 -37.38
C ASN A 776 -5.77 44.32 -37.04
N ALA A 777 -4.77 44.54 -37.90
CA ALA A 777 -3.41 44.09 -37.65
C ALA A 777 -2.55 45.17 -36.96
N VAL A 778 -1.75 44.75 -35.97
CA VAL A 778 -0.76 45.57 -35.28
C VAL A 778 0.57 44.82 -35.22
N ILE A 779 1.59 45.36 -35.87
CA ILE A 779 2.97 44.85 -35.84
C ILE A 779 3.81 45.83 -35.05
N ARG A 780 4.22 45.48 -33.83
CA ARG A 780 4.96 46.42 -32.98
C ARG A 780 6.06 45.84 -32.12
N ASN A 781 7.06 46.66 -31.80
CA ASN A 781 8.18 46.28 -30.93
C ASN A 781 8.95 45.04 -31.38
N ASN A 782 8.93 44.67 -32.67
CA ASN A 782 9.67 43.50 -33.17
C ASN A 782 11.09 43.90 -33.58
N GLN A 783 12.03 42.98 -33.42
CA GLN A 783 13.41 43.11 -33.90
C GLN A 783 13.64 42.10 -35.03
N VAL A 784 13.86 42.61 -36.25
CA VAL A 784 14.11 41.80 -37.45
C VAL A 784 15.49 42.13 -37.99
N THR A 785 16.40 41.15 -37.92
CA THR A 785 17.81 41.35 -38.25
C THR A 785 18.33 40.30 -39.22
N ASP A 786 19.16 40.73 -40.17
CA ASP A 786 19.91 39.87 -41.08
C ASP A 786 19.04 38.93 -41.96
N SER A 787 17.88 39.40 -42.45
CA SER A 787 17.12 38.65 -43.46
C SER A 787 17.87 38.63 -44.80
N ALA A 788 18.41 37.48 -45.18
CA ALA A 788 19.44 37.34 -46.20
C ALA A 788 18.95 37.55 -47.64
N GLY A 789 17.67 37.33 -47.90
CA GLY A 789 17.07 37.33 -49.24
C GLY A 789 15.87 38.25 -49.41
N GLY A 790 15.45 38.99 -48.39
CA GLY A 790 14.16 39.68 -48.38
C GLY A 790 14.08 40.91 -47.47
N GLN A 791 12.85 41.40 -47.30
CA GLN A 791 12.53 42.59 -46.51
C GLN A 791 12.41 42.24 -45.02
N GLY A 792 12.59 43.24 -44.15
CA GLY A 792 12.28 43.07 -42.73
C GLY A 792 10.79 42.82 -42.50
N ILE A 793 9.92 43.61 -43.12
CA ILE A 793 8.46 43.45 -43.11
C ILE A 793 7.94 43.55 -44.56
N LEU A 794 7.02 42.67 -44.93
CA LEU A 794 6.40 42.60 -46.24
C LEU A 794 4.88 42.49 -46.08
N LEU A 795 4.16 43.41 -46.71
CA LEU A 795 2.71 43.53 -46.61
C LEU A 795 2.12 43.51 -48.00
N ARG A 796 1.16 42.63 -48.25
CA ARG A 796 0.57 42.48 -49.57
C ARG A 796 -0.95 42.35 -49.50
N SER A 797 -1.66 43.15 -50.29
CA SER A 797 -3.10 43.01 -50.52
C SER A 797 -3.36 42.88 -52.01
N PHE A 798 -3.92 41.75 -52.40
CA PHE A 798 -4.12 41.36 -53.78
C PHE A 798 -5.50 40.76 -53.98
N GLY A 799 -5.94 40.70 -55.23
CA GLY A 799 -7.23 40.11 -55.60
C GLY A 799 -8.43 40.96 -55.20
N ASP A 800 -9.56 40.72 -55.86
CA ASP A 800 -10.70 41.62 -55.78
C ASP A 800 -11.32 41.61 -54.37
N ASN A 801 -11.74 42.77 -53.87
CA ASN A 801 -12.39 42.90 -52.57
C ASN A 801 -11.55 42.42 -51.36
N SER A 802 -10.26 42.17 -51.53
CA SER A 802 -9.34 41.87 -50.42
C SER A 802 -8.92 43.13 -49.68
N ASN A 803 -8.75 43.05 -48.36
CA ASN A 803 -8.46 44.19 -47.52
C ASN A 803 -7.39 43.86 -46.48
N VAL A 804 -6.37 44.72 -46.36
CA VAL A 804 -5.36 44.65 -45.30
C VAL A 804 -5.28 45.98 -44.57
N VAL A 805 -5.66 45.97 -43.30
CA VAL A 805 -5.62 47.14 -42.40
C VAL A 805 -4.60 46.86 -41.30
N VAL A 806 -3.47 47.58 -41.34
CA VAL A 806 -2.31 47.30 -40.49
C VAL A 806 -1.63 48.56 -39.94
N SER A 807 -1.31 48.53 -38.64
CA SER A 807 -0.45 49.50 -37.97
C SER A 807 0.92 48.88 -37.71
N VAL A 808 1.99 49.52 -38.19
CA VAL A 808 3.38 49.09 -38.01
C VAL A 808 4.10 50.13 -37.16
N GLU A 809 4.42 49.77 -35.92
CA GLU A 809 4.87 50.72 -34.89
C GLU A 809 6.12 50.25 -34.14
N ASP A 810 7.10 51.12 -33.89
CA ASP A 810 8.20 50.83 -32.95
C ASP A 810 9.06 49.58 -33.29
N ASN A 811 9.14 49.17 -34.55
CA ASN A 811 9.96 48.02 -34.96
C ASN A 811 11.41 48.42 -35.29
N VAL A 812 12.35 47.49 -35.11
CA VAL A 812 13.77 47.63 -35.47
C VAL A 812 14.11 46.64 -36.59
N LEU A 813 14.45 47.17 -37.77
CA LEU A 813 14.62 46.41 -39.01
C LEU A 813 16.03 46.66 -39.58
N THR A 814 16.97 45.77 -39.29
CA THR A 814 18.41 45.98 -39.56
C THR A 814 19.01 44.92 -40.48
N ASN A 815 19.89 45.32 -41.40
CA ASN A 815 20.63 44.45 -42.33
C ASN A 815 19.75 43.52 -43.19
N ASN A 816 18.54 43.95 -43.57
CA ASN A 816 17.66 43.16 -44.42
C ASN A 816 17.95 43.41 -45.91
N ALA A 817 18.16 42.35 -46.70
CA ALA A 817 18.74 42.44 -48.04
C ALA A 817 17.91 43.24 -49.07
N MET A 818 16.58 43.18 -49.00
CA MET A 818 15.67 43.87 -49.92
C MET A 818 15.04 45.15 -49.34
N GLY A 819 15.45 45.57 -48.13
CA GLY A 819 14.95 46.78 -47.48
C GLY A 819 14.27 46.53 -46.14
N GLY A 820 13.85 47.60 -45.47
CA GLY A 820 13.21 47.53 -44.17
C GLY A 820 11.78 47.02 -44.25
N LEU A 821 10.94 47.72 -45.02
CA LEU A 821 9.52 47.40 -45.19
C LEU A 821 9.13 47.55 -46.65
N GLU A 822 8.34 46.62 -47.17
CA GLU A 822 7.64 46.77 -48.44
C GLU A 822 6.15 46.55 -48.25
N ALA A 823 5.33 47.43 -48.84
CA ALA A 823 3.89 47.27 -48.86
C ALA A 823 3.36 47.44 -50.29
N THR A 824 2.57 46.46 -50.73
CA THR A 824 2.08 46.38 -52.10
C THR A 824 0.57 46.11 -52.16
N SER A 825 -0.14 46.89 -52.97
CA SER A 825 -1.55 46.64 -53.32
C SER A 825 -1.70 46.44 -54.83
N ALA A 826 -2.45 45.44 -55.28
CA ALA A 826 -2.82 45.31 -56.69
C ALA A 826 -4.18 44.63 -56.88
N ASP A 827 -4.99 45.19 -57.78
CA ASP A 827 -6.32 44.71 -58.13
C ASP A 827 -6.28 43.80 -59.38
N THR A 828 -7.24 42.88 -59.51
CA THR A 828 -7.28 41.88 -60.59
C THR A 828 -8.47 42.00 -61.56
N SER A 829 -9.56 42.70 -61.22
CA SER A 829 -10.81 42.73 -62.02
C SER A 829 -11.17 44.07 -62.67
N GLY A 830 -10.44 45.14 -62.34
CA GLY A 830 -10.58 46.43 -63.03
C GLY A 830 -11.56 47.42 -62.42
N ALA A 831 -12.16 47.11 -61.26
CA ALA A 831 -12.81 48.07 -60.35
C ALA A 831 -11.99 48.14 -59.05
N PRO A 832 -11.78 49.31 -58.41
CA PRO A 832 -10.91 49.47 -57.24
C PRO A 832 -11.52 48.84 -55.97
N GLU A 833 -11.41 47.53 -55.85
CA GLU A 833 -12.02 46.73 -54.78
C GLU A 833 -10.98 46.25 -53.75
N THR A 834 -9.72 46.09 -54.15
CA THR A 834 -8.59 45.76 -53.27
C THR A 834 -8.12 46.97 -52.46
N ARG A 835 -7.86 46.79 -51.15
CA ARG A 835 -7.48 47.87 -50.22
C ARG A 835 -6.29 47.49 -49.34
N LEU A 836 -5.30 48.36 -49.28
CA LEU A 836 -4.25 48.30 -48.26
C LEU A 836 -4.20 49.63 -47.49
N CYS A 837 -4.41 49.53 -46.18
CA CYS A 837 -4.40 50.61 -45.23
C CYS A 837 -3.25 50.46 -44.25
N LEU A 838 -2.29 51.39 -44.33
CA LEU A 838 -1.05 51.31 -43.56
C LEU A 838 -0.85 52.54 -42.67
N ALA A 839 -0.68 52.31 -41.37
CA ALA A 839 -0.15 53.30 -40.44
C ALA A 839 1.31 52.98 -40.10
N LEU A 840 2.24 53.92 -40.31
CA LEU A 840 3.68 53.76 -40.02
C LEU A 840 4.12 54.73 -38.92
N ASN A 841 4.59 54.20 -37.80
CA ASN A 841 4.99 55.01 -36.64
C ASN A 841 6.31 54.55 -35.99
N ASN A 842 7.25 55.47 -35.80
CA ASN A 842 8.49 55.25 -35.01
C ASN A 842 9.29 53.97 -35.35
N ASN A 843 9.32 53.54 -36.60
CA ASN A 843 10.12 52.37 -37.00
C ASN A 843 11.56 52.78 -37.32
N THR A 844 12.52 51.98 -36.88
CA THR A 844 13.94 52.16 -37.18
C THR A 844 14.36 51.15 -38.24
N SER A 845 14.90 51.63 -39.37
CA SER A 845 15.52 50.76 -40.37
C SER A 845 16.77 51.39 -40.98
N ASP A 846 17.74 50.55 -41.34
CA ASP A 846 18.90 50.89 -42.18
C ASP A 846 18.66 50.64 -43.68
N GLY A 847 17.53 50.00 -44.03
CA GLY A 847 17.02 49.82 -45.38
C GLY A 847 15.93 50.83 -45.74
N ASN A 848 15.47 50.76 -46.99
CA ASN A 848 14.39 51.61 -47.48
C ASN A 848 13.01 51.06 -47.11
N TYR A 849 12.02 51.94 -47.05
CA TYR A 849 10.60 51.58 -47.02
C TYR A 849 10.02 51.77 -48.43
N THR A 850 9.54 50.71 -49.07
CA THR A 850 9.00 50.76 -50.44
C THR A 850 7.49 50.62 -50.42
N LEU A 851 6.77 51.62 -50.94
CA LEU A 851 5.31 51.60 -51.01
C LEU A 851 4.90 51.62 -52.49
N THR A 852 4.24 50.54 -52.90
CA THR A 852 3.89 50.29 -54.31
C THR A 852 2.40 50.01 -54.42
N GLU A 853 1.72 50.80 -55.24
CA GLU A 853 0.47 50.36 -55.83
C GLU A 853 0.85 49.73 -57.18
N THR A 854 0.19 48.67 -57.64
CA THR A 854 0.61 48.02 -58.90
C THR A 854 -0.56 48.02 -59.88
N LEU A 855 -0.33 48.54 -61.08
CA LEU A 855 -1.24 48.36 -62.22
C LEU A 855 -0.84 47.05 -62.92
N PRO A 856 -1.72 46.05 -63.05
CA PRO A 856 -1.39 44.89 -63.86
C PRO A 856 -1.19 45.31 -65.31
N LEU A 857 -0.30 44.58 -65.99
CA LEU A 857 0.05 44.76 -67.39
C LEU A 857 -1.20 44.86 -68.28
N LEU A 858 -1.47 46.09 -68.75
CA LEU A 858 -2.43 46.46 -69.80
C LEU A 858 -3.92 46.22 -69.44
N PHE A 859 -4.64 47.32 -69.17
CA PHE A 859 -6.12 47.50 -69.21
C PHE A 859 -6.94 47.62 -67.90
N PHE A 860 -6.34 47.65 -66.70
CA PHE A 860 -7.11 47.81 -65.44
C PHE A 860 -6.95 49.19 -64.78
N THR A 861 -7.90 49.58 -63.91
CA THR A 861 -7.84 50.81 -63.10
C THR A 861 -7.10 50.57 -61.76
N SER A 862 -6.79 51.65 -61.03
CA SER A 862 -6.00 51.69 -59.79
C SER A 862 -6.59 50.84 -58.67
N SER A 863 -5.75 50.29 -57.77
CA SER A 863 -6.20 49.74 -56.48
C SER A 863 -6.23 50.87 -55.43
N ASN A 864 -6.82 50.67 -54.25
CA ASN A 864 -6.81 51.73 -53.23
C ASN A 864 -5.70 51.50 -52.21
N PHE A 865 -4.59 52.23 -52.34
CA PHE A 865 -3.52 52.26 -51.34
C PHE A 865 -3.62 53.53 -50.49
N THR A 866 -3.94 53.38 -49.20
CA THR A 866 -4.13 54.50 -48.27
C THR A 866 -3.08 54.49 -47.16
N VAL A 867 -2.39 55.61 -46.96
CA VAL A 867 -1.39 55.78 -45.89
C VAL A 867 -1.94 56.70 -44.81
N VAL A 868 -2.09 56.18 -43.59
CA VAL A 868 -2.48 57.00 -42.44
C VAL A 868 -1.28 57.86 -42.04
N ASN A 869 -1.36 59.17 -42.31
CA ASN A 869 -0.29 60.09 -42.01
C ASN A 869 -0.41 60.62 -40.56
N ARG A 870 0.08 59.85 -39.58
CA ARG A 870 0.05 60.28 -38.16
C ARG A 870 1.09 61.36 -37.81
N ASP A 871 2.30 61.32 -38.38
CA ASP A 871 3.41 62.22 -37.99
C ASP A 871 4.20 62.87 -39.15
N GLY A 872 3.73 62.72 -40.39
CA GLY A 872 4.58 62.87 -41.58
C GLY A 872 5.42 61.61 -41.75
N VAL A 873 5.42 61.02 -42.94
CA VAL A 873 6.23 59.84 -43.30
C VAL A 873 7.75 60.01 -43.03
N ALA A 874 8.19 61.21 -42.63
CA ALA A 874 9.56 61.59 -42.28
C ALA A 874 9.82 61.97 -40.79
N GLY A 875 8.84 61.87 -39.87
CA GLY A 875 8.97 62.42 -38.51
C GLY A 875 9.78 61.56 -37.52
N ALA A 876 9.59 60.24 -37.56
CA ALA A 876 10.22 59.27 -36.63
C ALA A 876 10.62 57.93 -37.30
N ASN A 877 10.30 57.75 -38.59
CA ASN A 877 10.70 56.59 -39.37
C ASN A 877 12.09 56.87 -39.99
N THR A 878 13.13 56.09 -39.66
CA THR A 878 14.53 56.45 -40.00
C THR A 878 15.01 55.96 -41.37
N GLY A 879 14.33 54.97 -41.95
CA GLY A 879 14.61 54.48 -43.30
C GLY A 879 14.18 55.47 -44.39
N THR A 880 14.78 55.38 -45.58
CA THR A 880 14.31 56.21 -46.72
C THR A 880 13.01 55.62 -47.26
N VAL A 881 11.93 56.39 -47.20
CA VAL A 881 10.65 55.99 -47.82
C VAL A 881 10.70 56.33 -49.30
N ILE A 882 10.57 55.30 -50.13
CA ILE A 882 10.56 55.36 -51.58
C ILE A 882 9.13 55.06 -52.04
N PHE A 883 8.57 56.01 -52.78
CA PHE A 883 7.31 55.84 -53.49
C PHE A 883 7.62 55.56 -54.95
N ASP A 884 6.96 54.57 -55.55
CA ASP A 884 7.07 54.36 -57.00
C ASP A 884 6.49 55.58 -57.74
N PRO A 885 7.30 56.30 -58.54
CA PRO A 885 6.87 57.51 -59.24
C PRO A 885 5.86 57.27 -60.38
N ALA A 886 5.55 56.02 -60.72
CA ALA A 886 4.58 55.68 -61.77
C ALA A 886 3.11 55.94 -61.37
N ILE A 887 2.83 56.24 -60.09
CA ILE A 887 1.46 56.26 -59.56
C ILE A 887 1.19 57.54 -58.76
N GLY A 888 0.14 58.25 -59.18
CA GLY A 888 -0.30 59.50 -58.58
C GLY A 888 -1.45 59.26 -57.59
N SER A 889 -1.30 59.85 -56.40
CA SER A 889 -2.24 59.94 -55.27
C SER A 889 -2.46 58.68 -54.42
N PHE A 890 -1.69 58.56 -53.34
CA PHE A 890 -2.14 57.85 -52.14
C PHE A 890 -3.10 58.77 -51.38
N ASP A 891 -4.22 58.21 -50.93
CA ASP A 891 -5.09 58.93 -50.00
C ASP A 891 -4.47 58.91 -48.60
N THR A 892 -4.52 60.06 -47.92
CA THR A 892 -4.13 60.15 -46.52
C THR A 892 -5.37 60.31 -45.65
N VAL A 893 -5.61 59.36 -44.76
CA VAL A 893 -6.68 59.45 -43.75
C VAL A 893 -6.11 59.84 -42.38
N ALA A 894 -6.94 60.45 -41.54
CA ALA A 894 -6.50 61.00 -40.25
C ALA A 894 -6.20 59.92 -39.19
N ASN A 895 -6.85 58.76 -39.27
CA ASN A 895 -6.59 57.60 -38.43
C ASN A 895 -6.96 56.32 -39.20
N ILE A 896 -6.46 55.18 -38.71
CA ILE A 896 -6.68 53.87 -39.36
C ILE A 896 -8.16 53.46 -39.36
N ALA A 897 -8.94 53.88 -38.36
CA ALA A 897 -10.38 53.64 -38.30
C ALA A 897 -11.20 54.45 -39.33
N ALA A 898 -10.58 55.44 -39.98
CA ALA A 898 -11.17 56.24 -41.05
C ALA A 898 -10.74 55.74 -42.44
N CYS A 899 -10.03 54.61 -42.51
CA CYS A 899 -9.84 53.92 -43.77
C CYS A 899 -11.19 53.48 -44.35
N PRO A 900 -11.49 53.84 -45.61
CA PRO A 900 -12.79 53.62 -46.24
C PRO A 900 -13.10 52.15 -46.51
#